data_AF-A0AAD9D9G7-F1
#
_entry.id   AF-A0AAD9D9G7-F1
#
_cell.length_a   1.000
_cell.length_b   1.000
_cell.length_c   1.000
_cell.angle_alpha   90.00
_cell.angle_beta   90.00
_cell.angle_gamma   90.00
#
_symmetry.space_group_name_H-M   'P 1'
#
loop_
_entity.id
_entity.type
_entity.pdbx_description
1 polymer ?
#
loop_
_entity_poly.entity_id
_entity_poly.type
_entity_poly.pdbx_seq_one_letter_code
_entity_poly.pdbx_strand_id
1 'polypeptide(L)'
;MVKNHDGSIEAQAASGDEDAVKVNLSPEHMRGATTADDAESQPLQENVIDTTATKGTSPSPSPADVSASPNSTDNNQGETDQLSSIKNTPKKYRNINSYYGHKIGFYQTLSLLLNAGLMLYAHLGLSAVIYSSRDPSITALDSAALGGDTDEGGTDTNNMTNSTAAMCNEQDIDLWTESGGESNRPTQSNYCSRTYTDSSNKFCLVTASCISECFQSTYGYSETCSSCFAAIPTCSMRNLCTFLCAADSFSVECQECNAPCVDEFNLCSGLPQVEESGGTEGGGNATTTLPPPSPSTITQNNQDTCNRYDLSEINEWYTAYELTFVRSIKDAWNGDAQLLAIIVILFSGIWPYAKNIILVIVWYTPMSMKRQSEIILWLSRLSKYTLVDVFAVSGVLVGVQLQLNVGGTDAVIRAEPRFGIIAFFVATLWEFLQIELIKVMYEKKVVGGENTSDESDGRNCKEGEGSEGGRLLFKQLWIPIFIYVASLALYISGAVTELMFFENSDIGSPGVCLRSFNLATLGNALVSPSSLTDNSAAGQTWILFLVYVILVLAFPVLTHILQVIFLIGWSRSMKLKRMIKWTSAIWCFACIEVLLIGVFAVEFKFPQLVGKLAGDTNAGFLEVKSGLGIGFYILIAYSVVAGFLQWSLIVRYDKKKQLLAESVAEMENAV
;
A
#
# COMPACT_ATOMS: atom_id res chain seq x y z
N MET A 1 4.30 18.33 44.96
CA MET A 1 5.17 19.25 44.19
C MET A 1 4.83 19.08 42.72
N VAL A 2 3.88 19.88 42.26
CA VAL A 2 3.42 19.92 40.87
C VAL A 2 3.81 21.29 40.36
N LYS A 3 4.56 21.37 39.25
CA LYS A 3 4.87 22.61 38.55
C LYS A 3 4.38 22.47 37.12
N ASN A 4 3.26 23.13 36.85
CA ASN A 4 2.77 23.47 35.52
C ASN A 4 3.76 24.43 34.86
N HIS A 5 4.02 24.22 33.57
CA HIS A 5 4.61 25.21 32.70
C HIS A 5 3.74 25.32 31.46
N ASP A 6 2.85 26.30 31.48
CA ASP A 6 2.23 26.86 30.27
C ASP A 6 3.24 27.82 29.62
N GLY A 7 3.45 27.63 28.32
CA GLY A 7 4.27 28.49 27.48
C GLY A 7 3.61 28.61 26.12
N SER A 8 2.63 29.52 26.03
CA SER A 8 2.01 29.94 24.77
C SER A 8 2.98 30.84 24.01
N ILE A 9 3.30 30.50 22.77
CA ILE A 9 4.02 31.37 21.82
C ILE A 9 3.06 31.67 20.68
N GLU A 10 2.55 32.91 20.65
CA GLU A 10 1.91 33.51 19.49
C GLU A 10 2.95 33.69 18.37
N ALA A 11 2.71 33.07 17.22
CA ALA A 11 3.39 33.38 15.97
C ALA A 11 2.38 34.04 15.02
N GLN A 12 2.55 35.35 14.82
CA GLN A 12 1.87 36.13 13.79
C GLN A 12 2.29 35.63 12.40
N ALA A 13 1.35 35.13 11.60
CA ALA A 13 1.54 34.84 10.19
C ALA A 13 1.00 36.01 9.36
N ALA A 14 1.91 36.63 8.59
CA ALA A 14 1.60 37.65 7.61
C ALA A 14 0.94 37.02 6.37
N SER A 15 -0.19 37.61 5.96
CA SER A 15 -0.91 37.32 4.73
C SER A 15 -0.13 37.83 3.51
N GLY A 16 0.23 36.94 2.60
CA GLY A 16 0.69 37.29 1.25
C GLY A 16 -0.33 36.83 0.23
N ASP A 17 -0.90 37.79 -0.51
CA ASP A 17 -1.71 37.59 -1.72
C ASP A 17 -0.91 36.83 -2.78
N GLU A 18 -1.48 35.76 -3.34
CA GLU A 18 -1.03 35.20 -4.61
C GLU A 18 -2.19 35.15 -5.61
N ASP A 19 -1.96 35.84 -6.72
CA ASP A 19 -2.84 36.01 -7.86
C ASP A 19 -3.21 34.69 -8.55
N ALA A 20 -4.51 34.51 -8.77
CA ALA A 20 -5.08 33.40 -9.53
C ALA A 20 -4.84 33.55 -11.04
N VAL A 21 -4.01 32.68 -11.61
CA VAL A 21 -3.94 32.47 -13.07
C VAL A 21 -5.00 31.44 -13.48
N LYS A 22 -6.12 31.92 -14.02
CA LYS A 22 -7.13 31.09 -14.72
C LYS A 22 -6.57 30.60 -16.06
N VAL A 23 -6.40 29.29 -16.21
CA VAL A 23 -6.23 28.64 -17.52
C VAL A 23 -7.54 27.94 -17.89
N ASN A 24 -8.26 28.51 -18.85
CA ASN A 24 -9.40 27.88 -19.50
C ASN A 24 -8.91 26.82 -20.50
N LEU A 25 -9.30 25.57 -20.31
CA LEU A 25 -9.26 24.54 -21.36
C LEU A 25 -10.65 23.96 -21.54
N SER A 26 -11.19 24.19 -22.74
CA SER A 26 -12.49 23.70 -23.22
C SER A 26 -12.36 22.24 -23.70
N PRO A 27 -13.38 21.36 -23.52
CA PRO A 27 -13.32 19.99 -24.01
C PRO A 27 -13.91 19.87 -25.42
N GLU A 28 -13.15 19.27 -26.34
CA GLU A 28 -13.64 18.84 -27.65
C GLU A 28 -14.39 17.52 -27.58
N HIS A 29 -15.47 17.49 -28.35
CA HIS A 29 -16.37 16.39 -28.66
C HIS A 29 -15.66 15.12 -29.18
N MET A 30 -16.12 13.94 -28.75
CA MET A 30 -16.29 12.80 -29.65
C MET A 30 -17.67 12.14 -29.45
N ARG A 31 -18.44 12.14 -30.54
CA ARG A 31 -19.68 11.37 -30.76
C ARG A 31 -19.37 10.16 -31.65
N GLY A 32 -20.16 9.10 -31.48
CA GLY A 32 -20.49 8.09 -32.49
C GLY A 32 -20.16 6.66 -32.04
N ALA A 33 -21.12 5.90 -31.50
CA ALA A 33 -22.04 4.98 -32.21
C ALA A 33 -21.29 3.74 -32.77
N THR A 34 -21.66 2.48 -32.47
CA THR A 34 -22.91 1.81 -32.85
C THR A 34 -23.15 0.49 -32.10
N THR A 35 -24.43 0.12 -32.03
CA THR A 35 -25.10 -1.15 -31.66
C THR A 35 -24.72 -2.38 -32.48
N ALA A 36 -24.82 -3.60 -31.89
CA ALA A 36 -25.68 -4.73 -32.32
C ALA A 36 -25.15 -6.12 -31.87
N ASP A 37 -25.96 -6.79 -31.06
CA ASP A 37 -26.49 -8.17 -31.13
C ASP A 37 -25.60 -9.41 -31.43
N ASP A 38 -25.67 -10.34 -30.45
CA ASP A 38 -25.90 -11.80 -30.53
C ASP A 38 -25.53 -12.59 -31.81
N ALA A 39 -24.66 -13.61 -31.63
CA ALA A 39 -24.93 -14.97 -32.10
C ALA A 39 -23.92 -16.00 -31.59
N GLU A 40 -24.51 -17.13 -31.20
CA GLU A 40 -24.01 -18.39 -30.65
C GLU A 40 -23.21 -19.27 -31.64
N SER A 41 -22.56 -20.31 -31.08
CA SER A 41 -22.20 -21.62 -31.68
C SER A 41 -20.72 -21.94 -32.00
N GLN A 42 -20.10 -22.66 -31.05
CA GLN A 42 -19.40 -23.97 -31.10
C GLN A 42 -18.57 -24.48 -32.32
N PRO A 43 -17.66 -25.47 -32.10
CA PRO A 43 -16.37 -25.62 -32.81
C PRO A 43 -16.32 -26.76 -33.83
N LEU A 44 -15.21 -26.89 -34.61
CA LEU A 44 -14.53 -28.16 -34.95
C LEU A 44 -13.33 -28.00 -35.93
N GLN A 45 -12.26 -28.74 -35.62
CA GLN A 45 -11.33 -29.53 -36.45
C GLN A 45 -10.45 -28.95 -37.59
N GLU A 46 -9.13 -29.05 -37.36
CA GLU A 46 -8.18 -29.96 -38.02
C GLU A 46 -8.22 -30.09 -39.57
N ASN A 47 -7.17 -29.64 -40.27
CA ASN A 47 -6.47 -30.50 -41.24
C ASN A 47 -5.14 -29.94 -41.80
N VAL A 48 -4.34 -30.95 -42.15
CA VAL A 48 -2.96 -31.02 -42.69
C VAL A 48 -2.89 -30.58 -44.16
N ILE A 49 -1.70 -30.19 -44.66
CA ILE A 49 -1.00 -30.70 -45.88
C ILE A 49 0.09 -29.73 -46.42
N ASP A 50 1.26 -30.34 -46.70
CA ASP A 50 2.41 -29.92 -47.51
C ASP A 50 2.12 -29.22 -48.84
N THR A 51 3.02 -28.35 -49.32
CA THR A 51 3.51 -28.47 -50.72
C THR A 51 4.82 -27.72 -51.01
N THR A 52 5.69 -28.45 -51.72
CA THR A 52 6.96 -28.06 -52.35
C THR A 52 6.82 -27.38 -53.73
N ALA A 53 7.75 -26.45 -54.01
CA ALA A 53 8.51 -26.19 -55.26
C ALA A 53 7.83 -25.83 -56.61
N THR A 54 8.27 -24.72 -57.24
CA THR A 54 8.71 -24.66 -58.67
C THR A 54 9.36 -23.31 -59.12
N LYS A 55 10.65 -23.39 -59.52
CA LYS A 55 11.38 -22.91 -60.73
C LYS A 55 11.04 -21.62 -61.54
N GLY A 56 12.12 -20.88 -61.90
CA GLY A 56 12.33 -20.09 -63.14
C GLY A 56 12.72 -18.61 -62.92
N THR A 57 13.58 -17.87 -63.64
CA THR A 57 14.53 -18.04 -64.76
C THR A 57 15.42 -16.77 -64.83
N SER A 58 16.63 -16.84 -65.39
CA SER A 58 17.68 -15.79 -65.57
C SER A 58 17.35 -14.72 -66.66
N PRO A 59 18.11 -13.60 -66.88
CA PRO A 59 19.45 -13.65 -67.51
C PRO A 59 20.51 -12.57 -67.11
N SER A 60 21.76 -12.87 -67.51
CA SER A 60 23.04 -12.10 -67.48
C SER A 60 23.09 -10.94 -68.51
N PRO A 61 24.11 -10.04 -68.57
CA PRO A 61 25.44 -10.37 -69.14
C PRO A 61 26.70 -9.62 -68.58
N SER A 62 27.88 -10.13 -68.94
CA SER A 62 29.26 -9.59 -68.83
C SER A 62 29.79 -9.27 -70.25
N PRO A 63 30.91 -8.52 -70.52
CA PRO A 63 32.29 -9.08 -70.39
C PRO A 63 33.52 -8.10 -70.28
N ALA A 64 34.69 -8.68 -69.90
CA ALA A 64 36.12 -8.48 -70.34
C ALA A 64 36.76 -7.07 -70.34
N ASP A 65 38.08 -6.81 -70.29
CA ASP A 65 39.39 -7.41 -69.96
C ASP A 65 40.41 -6.23 -69.99
N VAL A 66 41.66 -6.38 -69.49
CA VAL A 66 42.95 -5.85 -70.06
C VAL A 66 44.06 -5.57 -69.01
N SER A 67 45.25 -5.99 -69.46
CA SER A 67 46.63 -6.18 -69.03
C SER A 67 47.48 -5.05 -68.38
N ALA A 68 48.46 -5.53 -67.59
CA ALA A 68 49.93 -5.27 -67.63
C ALA A 68 50.63 -4.10 -66.84
N SER A 69 51.69 -4.53 -66.12
CA SER A 69 52.82 -3.88 -65.39
C SER A 69 53.67 -2.87 -66.20
N PRO A 70 54.64 -2.05 -65.65
CA PRO A 70 55.71 -2.48 -64.71
C PRO A 70 56.31 -1.48 -63.67
N ASN A 71 57.11 -2.04 -62.75
CA ASN A 71 58.27 -1.51 -61.98
C ASN A 71 58.37 -0.04 -61.55
N SER A 72 58.51 0.19 -60.23
CA SER A 72 59.64 0.96 -59.67
C SER A 72 59.90 0.61 -58.20
N THR A 73 61.10 0.08 -57.97
CA THR A 73 61.83 0.07 -56.71
C THR A 73 61.95 1.50 -56.17
N ASP A 74 61.62 1.76 -54.91
CA ASP A 74 62.44 2.67 -54.11
C ASP A 74 62.25 2.55 -52.61
N ASN A 75 63.35 2.82 -51.93
CA ASN A 75 63.61 2.60 -50.52
C ASN A 75 62.78 3.52 -49.61
N ASN A 76 62.26 2.96 -48.52
CA ASN A 76 62.15 3.70 -47.25
C ASN A 76 62.12 2.72 -46.07
N GLN A 77 63.30 2.18 -45.77
CA GLN A 77 63.68 1.79 -44.42
C GLN A 77 63.92 3.08 -43.62
N GLY A 78 63.11 3.33 -42.60
CA GLY A 78 63.46 4.33 -41.59
C GLY A 78 62.31 5.04 -40.90
N GLU A 79 61.34 4.32 -40.30
CA GLU A 79 60.55 4.91 -39.18
C GLU A 79 59.77 3.87 -38.35
N THR A 80 60.38 2.71 -38.05
CA THR A 80 59.67 1.59 -37.37
C THR A 80 60.04 1.37 -35.90
N ASP A 81 60.72 2.31 -35.23
CA ASP A 81 61.25 2.08 -33.87
C ASP A 81 60.80 3.08 -32.78
N GLN A 82 59.86 4.01 -33.05
CA GLN A 82 59.34 4.90 -31.99
C GLN A 82 57.91 4.63 -31.51
N LEU A 83 57.18 3.68 -32.12
CA LEU A 83 55.81 3.31 -31.69
C LEU A 83 55.74 2.03 -30.83
N SER A 84 56.84 1.62 -30.21
CA SER A 84 56.90 0.50 -29.26
C SER A 84 57.06 0.93 -27.80
N SER A 85 57.32 2.22 -27.54
CA SER A 85 57.58 2.75 -26.19
C SER A 85 56.33 3.23 -25.44
N ILE A 86 55.18 3.43 -26.10
CA ILE A 86 53.90 3.77 -25.44
C ILE A 86 53.12 2.48 -25.07
N LYS A 87 53.76 1.53 -24.38
CA LYS A 87 53.10 0.27 -23.95
C LYS A 87 52.89 0.10 -22.46
N ASN A 88 53.33 1.06 -21.64
CA ASN A 88 53.22 0.97 -20.18
C ASN A 88 52.49 2.17 -19.55
N THR A 89 51.45 2.71 -20.19
CA THR A 89 50.50 3.52 -19.42
C THR A 89 49.73 2.59 -18.49
N PRO A 90 49.80 2.79 -17.16
CA PRO A 90 49.17 1.88 -16.21
C PRO A 90 47.67 1.82 -16.51
N LYS A 91 47.15 0.59 -16.70
CA LYS A 91 45.75 0.23 -17.02
C LYS A 91 44.75 0.61 -15.91
N LYS A 92 44.89 1.79 -15.29
CA LYS A 92 44.28 2.10 -13.99
C LYS A 92 42.83 2.60 -14.09
N TYR A 93 42.38 3.03 -15.27
CA TYR A 93 41.03 3.58 -15.47
C TYR A 93 40.43 3.13 -16.80
N ARG A 94 39.64 2.06 -16.77
CA ARG A 94 38.81 1.62 -17.91
C ARG A 94 37.36 1.53 -17.45
N ASN A 95 36.42 1.98 -18.28
CA ASN A 95 34.99 1.84 -18.00
C ASN A 95 34.51 0.41 -18.31
N ILE A 96 33.41 -0.03 -17.70
CA ILE A 96 32.84 -1.38 -17.93
C ILE A 96 32.49 -1.56 -19.41
N ASN A 97 31.94 -0.53 -20.04
CA ASN A 97 31.55 -0.58 -21.46
C ASN A 97 32.71 -0.98 -22.39
N SER A 98 33.94 -0.55 -22.10
CA SER A 98 35.13 -0.92 -22.90
C SER A 98 35.44 -2.43 -22.87
N TYR A 99 35.01 -3.16 -21.84
CA TYR A 99 35.26 -4.60 -21.71
C TYR A 99 34.28 -5.46 -22.50
N TYR A 100 33.05 -4.99 -22.70
CA TYR A 100 31.95 -5.76 -23.29
C TYR A 100 31.59 -5.31 -24.71
N GLY A 101 32.14 -4.18 -25.16
CA GLY A 101 31.90 -3.63 -26.48
C GLY A 101 30.56 -2.91 -26.58
N HIS A 102 30.45 -2.10 -27.64
CA HIS A 102 29.35 -1.16 -27.81
C HIS A 102 27.95 -1.81 -27.86
N LYS A 103 27.84 -3.04 -28.38
CA LYS A 103 26.54 -3.74 -28.51
C LYS A 103 25.93 -4.07 -27.14
N ILE A 104 26.72 -4.61 -26.22
CA ILE A 104 26.23 -4.98 -24.87
C ILE A 104 25.88 -3.71 -24.08
N GLY A 105 26.69 -2.66 -24.20
CA GLY A 105 26.37 -1.37 -23.60
C GLY A 105 25.04 -0.77 -24.10
N PHE A 106 24.75 -0.90 -25.40
CA PHE A 106 23.48 -0.46 -25.97
C PHE A 106 22.29 -1.21 -25.36
N TYR A 107 22.34 -2.55 -25.30
CA TYR A 107 21.25 -3.34 -24.70
C TYR A 107 21.06 -3.04 -23.21
N GLN A 108 22.15 -2.83 -22.46
CA GLN A 108 22.07 -2.45 -21.05
C GLN A 108 21.37 -1.09 -20.87
N THR A 109 21.74 -0.09 -21.65
CA THR A 109 21.14 1.25 -21.59
C THR A 109 19.68 1.23 -22.04
N LEU A 110 19.36 0.49 -23.11
CA LEU A 110 17.97 0.29 -23.54
C LEU A 110 17.15 -0.39 -22.44
N SER A 111 17.71 -1.40 -21.78
CA SER A 111 17.07 -2.11 -20.67
C SER A 111 16.82 -1.20 -19.46
N LEU A 112 17.74 -0.28 -19.13
CA LEU A 112 17.58 0.73 -18.09
C LEU A 112 16.51 1.77 -18.46
N LEU A 113 16.44 2.18 -19.73
CA LEU A 113 15.44 3.13 -20.22
C LEU A 113 14.03 2.52 -20.18
N LEU A 114 13.88 1.27 -20.66
CA LEU A 114 12.62 0.53 -20.58
C LEU A 114 12.16 0.34 -19.14
N ASN A 115 13.10 0.07 -18.23
CA ASN A 115 12.82 -0.04 -16.80
C ASN A 115 12.29 1.28 -16.21
N ALA A 116 12.93 2.41 -16.54
CA ALA A 116 12.47 3.74 -16.13
C ALA A 116 11.07 4.07 -16.71
N GLY A 117 10.81 3.66 -17.95
CA GLY A 117 9.48 3.76 -18.57
C GLY A 117 8.42 2.94 -17.83
N LEU A 118 8.74 1.72 -17.42
CA LEU A 118 7.84 0.86 -16.65
C LEU A 118 7.55 1.44 -15.24
N MET A 119 8.55 2.03 -14.58
CA MET A 119 8.35 2.74 -13.31
C MET A 119 7.47 3.98 -13.48
N LEU A 120 7.68 4.77 -14.54
CA LEU A 120 6.84 5.93 -14.83
C LEU A 120 5.39 5.51 -15.09
N TYR A 121 5.19 4.45 -15.89
CA TYR A 121 3.87 3.86 -16.11
C TYR A 121 3.22 3.45 -14.77
N ALA A 122 3.98 2.81 -13.88
CA ALA A 122 3.45 2.40 -12.59
C ALA A 122 3.06 3.57 -11.67
N HIS A 123 3.85 4.65 -11.64
CA HIS A 123 3.53 5.85 -10.85
C HIS A 123 2.32 6.63 -11.39
N LEU A 124 2.11 6.62 -12.70
CA LEU A 124 0.95 7.24 -13.34
C LEU A 124 -0.28 6.33 -13.32
N GLY A 125 -0.07 5.02 -13.22
CA GLY A 125 -1.13 4.01 -13.18
C GLY A 125 -1.87 3.96 -11.85
N LEU A 126 -3.01 3.28 -11.86
CA LEU A 126 -3.74 2.90 -10.66
C LEU A 126 -2.98 1.77 -9.96
N SER A 127 -2.71 1.94 -8.66
CA SER A 127 -2.04 0.93 -7.82
C SER A 127 -3.04 0.01 -7.13
N ALA A 128 -4.14 0.57 -6.63
CA ALA A 128 -5.26 -0.18 -6.08
C ALA A 128 -6.56 0.61 -6.25
N VAL A 129 -7.69 -0.09 -6.19
CA VAL A 129 -9.04 0.51 -6.14
C VAL A 129 -9.77 -0.05 -4.94
N ILE A 130 -10.40 0.84 -4.18
CA ILE A 130 -11.21 0.51 -3.01
C ILE A 130 -12.68 0.61 -3.43
N TYR A 131 -13.40 -0.48 -3.20
CA TYR A 131 -14.80 -0.64 -3.44
C TYR A 131 -15.58 -0.60 -2.12
N SER A 132 -16.79 -0.06 -2.18
CA SER A 132 -17.77 -0.09 -1.11
C SER A 132 -19.05 -0.75 -1.61
N SER A 133 -19.72 -1.53 -0.77
CA SER A 133 -21.06 -2.03 -1.04
C SER A 133 -22.14 -0.93 -1.01
N ARG A 134 -21.80 0.27 -0.55
CA ARG A 134 -22.72 1.43 -0.48
C ARG A 134 -22.43 2.41 -1.59
N ASP A 135 -23.50 2.93 -2.20
CA ASP A 135 -23.42 3.98 -3.21
C ASP A 135 -22.90 5.28 -2.57
N PRO A 136 -21.72 5.78 -2.97
CA PRO A 136 -21.16 7.01 -2.41
C PRO A 136 -22.03 8.24 -2.71
N SER A 137 -22.87 8.20 -3.75
CA SER A 137 -23.71 9.33 -4.16
C SER A 137 -24.83 9.64 -3.18
N ILE A 138 -25.34 8.64 -2.46
CA ILE A 138 -26.41 8.81 -1.46
C ILE A 138 -25.90 9.67 -0.29
N THR A 139 -24.64 9.50 0.09
CA THR A 139 -23.98 10.32 1.13
C THR A 139 -23.71 11.77 0.71
N ALA A 140 -23.63 12.05 -0.59
CA ALA A 140 -23.32 13.39 -1.11
C ALA A 140 -24.58 14.25 -1.35
N LEU A 141 -25.73 13.61 -1.62
CA LEU A 141 -26.98 14.29 -1.92
C LEU A 141 -27.61 15.00 -0.71
N ASP A 142 -27.42 14.48 0.50
CA ASP A 142 -27.94 15.14 1.72
C ASP A 142 -27.18 16.43 2.07
N SER A 143 -25.92 16.56 1.67
CA SER A 143 -25.12 17.77 1.88
C SER A 143 -25.49 18.88 0.89
N ALA A 144 -25.91 18.53 -0.34
CA ALA A 144 -26.25 19.49 -1.39
C ALA A 144 -27.71 19.94 -1.33
N ALA A 145 -28.64 19.09 -0.87
CA ALA A 145 -30.05 19.44 -0.71
C ALA A 145 -30.33 20.43 0.43
N LEU A 146 -29.34 20.69 1.30
CA LEU A 146 -29.45 21.62 2.44
C LEU A 146 -28.66 22.94 2.24
N GLY A 147 -28.06 23.14 1.07
CA GLY A 147 -27.23 24.32 0.75
C GLY A 147 -27.89 25.40 -0.13
N GLY A 148 -29.22 25.37 -0.31
CA GLY A 148 -29.93 26.29 -1.19
C GLY A 148 -31.00 27.10 -0.48
N ASP A 149 -30.59 28.18 0.20
CA ASP A 149 -31.25 29.50 0.18
C ASP A 149 -30.58 30.43 1.21
N THR A 150 -29.35 30.87 0.91
CA THR A 150 -28.88 32.17 1.41
C THR A 150 -29.23 33.21 0.36
N ASP A 151 -30.50 33.60 0.37
CA ASP A 151 -31.00 34.75 -0.38
C ASP A 151 -30.59 36.02 0.39
N GLU A 152 -29.37 36.51 0.13
CA GLU A 152 -28.96 37.84 0.56
C GLU A 152 -29.62 38.89 -0.35
N GLY A 153 -30.65 39.57 0.17
CA GLY A 153 -30.96 40.93 -0.28
C GLY A 153 -32.44 41.23 -0.47
N GLY A 154 -33.17 41.38 0.63
CA GLY A 154 -34.54 41.91 0.58
C GLY A 154 -35.04 42.36 1.95
N THR A 155 -34.57 43.52 2.40
CA THR A 155 -35.24 44.27 3.47
C THR A 155 -36.67 44.59 3.05
N ASP A 156 -37.64 43.88 3.64
CA ASP A 156 -38.97 44.43 3.90
C ASP A 156 -39.53 43.81 5.18
N THR A 157 -39.48 44.61 6.24
CA THR A 157 -40.30 44.48 7.44
C THR A 157 -41.77 44.45 7.05
N ASN A 158 -42.38 43.27 6.99
CA ASN A 158 -43.82 43.12 7.12
C ASN A 158 -44.19 41.97 8.05
N ASN A 159 -44.85 42.39 9.11
CA ASN A 159 -45.47 41.64 10.18
C ASN A 159 -46.54 40.71 9.61
N MET A 160 -46.17 39.47 9.26
CA MET A 160 -47.08 38.45 8.76
C MET A 160 -47.04 37.26 9.72
N THR A 161 -47.88 37.33 10.75
CA THR A 161 -48.30 36.19 11.57
C THR A 161 -49.13 35.23 10.70
N ASN A 162 -48.48 34.56 9.75
CA ASN A 162 -49.06 33.39 9.09
C ASN A 162 -48.84 32.23 10.05
N SER A 163 -49.83 32.00 10.90
CA SER A 163 -49.97 30.75 11.64
C SER A 163 -50.09 29.65 10.59
N THR A 164 -48.98 29.02 10.22
CA THR A 164 -48.98 27.75 9.49
C THR A 164 -49.87 26.81 10.29
N ALA A 165 -50.98 26.40 9.68
CA ALA A 165 -51.91 25.49 10.32
C ALA A 165 -51.13 24.23 10.72
N ALA A 166 -51.25 23.84 11.99
CA ALA A 166 -50.69 22.60 12.52
C ALA A 166 -51.03 21.42 11.59
N MET A 167 -50.04 20.59 11.26
CA MET A 167 -50.23 19.46 10.34
C MET A 167 -50.92 18.26 10.98
N CYS A 168 -50.94 18.17 12.31
CA CYS A 168 -51.64 17.13 13.05
C CYS A 168 -53.09 17.56 13.34
N ASN A 169 -54.02 16.62 13.18
CA ASN A 169 -55.44 16.84 13.43
C ASN A 169 -55.85 16.43 14.86
N GLU A 170 -57.12 16.58 15.21
CA GLU A 170 -57.62 16.27 16.57
C GLU A 170 -57.41 14.80 16.97
N GLN A 171 -57.51 13.86 16.01
CA GLN A 171 -57.24 12.45 16.25
C GLN A 171 -55.76 12.19 16.60
N ASP A 172 -54.84 12.89 15.93
CA ASP A 172 -53.41 12.80 16.22
C ASP A 172 -53.07 13.33 17.63
N ILE A 173 -53.78 14.36 18.09
CA ILE A 173 -53.63 14.93 19.44
C ILE A 173 -54.08 13.93 20.51
N ASP A 174 -55.19 13.23 20.28
CA ASP A 174 -55.68 12.19 21.19
C ASP A 174 -54.68 11.01 21.27
N LEU A 175 -54.17 10.54 20.12
CA LEU A 175 -53.15 9.48 20.05
C LEU A 175 -51.84 9.88 20.74
N TRP A 176 -51.39 11.12 20.52
CA TRP A 176 -50.20 11.67 21.17
C TRP A 176 -50.36 11.65 22.69
N THR A 177 -51.50 12.13 23.19
CA THR A 177 -51.76 12.21 24.63
C THR A 177 -51.90 10.82 25.25
N GLU A 178 -52.61 9.90 24.59
CA GLU A 178 -52.78 8.51 25.05
C GLU A 178 -51.45 7.73 25.06
N SER A 179 -50.57 8.00 24.11
CA SER A 179 -49.29 7.31 23.98
C SER A 179 -48.17 7.86 24.88
N GLY A 180 -48.47 8.82 25.77
CA GLY A 180 -47.51 9.40 26.72
C GLY A 180 -46.81 10.67 26.23
N GLY A 181 -47.25 11.24 25.11
CA GLY A 181 -46.81 12.52 24.58
C GLY A 181 -45.30 12.60 24.36
N GLU A 182 -44.73 13.78 24.67
CA GLU A 182 -43.32 14.08 24.40
C GLU A 182 -42.38 13.11 25.12
N SER A 183 -42.76 12.63 26.32
CA SER A 183 -41.94 11.70 27.10
C SER A 183 -41.73 10.35 26.42
N ASN A 184 -42.68 9.90 25.59
CA ASN A 184 -42.59 8.61 24.90
C ASN A 184 -42.19 8.74 23.42
N ARG A 185 -42.09 9.97 22.89
CA ARG A 185 -41.65 10.23 21.52
C ARG A 185 -40.29 9.61 21.21
N PRO A 186 -39.23 9.75 22.05
CA PRO A 186 -37.93 9.14 21.75
C PRO A 186 -38.01 7.62 21.58
N THR A 187 -38.87 6.94 22.36
CA THR A 187 -39.11 5.49 22.24
C THR A 187 -39.69 5.15 20.86
N GLN A 188 -40.72 5.88 20.43
CA GLN A 188 -41.39 5.66 19.14
C GLN A 188 -40.46 5.97 17.97
N SER A 189 -39.71 7.07 18.05
CA SER A 189 -38.70 7.43 17.04
C SER A 189 -37.58 6.39 16.95
N ASN A 190 -37.13 5.85 18.08
CA ASN A 190 -36.09 4.82 18.12
C ASN A 190 -36.60 3.50 17.48
N TYR A 191 -37.82 3.08 17.81
CA TYR A 191 -38.46 1.92 17.18
C TYR A 191 -38.59 2.11 15.66
N CYS A 192 -39.12 3.24 15.21
CA CYS A 192 -39.28 3.51 13.78
C CYS A 192 -37.95 3.61 13.04
N SER A 193 -36.90 4.13 13.68
CA SER A 193 -35.57 4.24 13.09
C SER A 193 -34.86 2.88 13.01
N ARG A 194 -34.95 2.06 14.07
CA ARG A 194 -34.07 0.89 14.25
C ARG A 194 -34.73 -0.47 14.11
N THR A 195 -36.02 -0.56 14.42
CA THR A 195 -36.72 -1.85 14.51
C THR A 195 -37.72 -2.03 13.39
N TYR A 196 -38.39 -0.96 12.96
CA TYR A 196 -39.33 -1.02 11.87
C TYR A 196 -38.61 -1.28 10.53
N THR A 197 -39.16 -2.20 9.75
CA THR A 197 -38.76 -2.49 8.38
C THR A 197 -39.89 -2.13 7.44
N ASP A 198 -39.57 -1.46 6.34
CA ASP A 198 -40.55 -1.14 5.31
C ASP A 198 -41.08 -2.40 4.59
N SER A 199 -42.00 -2.18 3.65
CA SER A 199 -42.54 -3.25 2.78
C SER A 199 -41.47 -3.97 1.94
N SER A 200 -40.26 -3.41 1.82
CA SER A 200 -39.09 -3.99 1.15
C SER A 200 -38.15 -4.72 2.12
N ASN A 201 -38.55 -4.89 3.39
CA ASN A 201 -37.77 -5.52 4.45
C ASN A 201 -36.44 -4.79 4.75
N LYS A 202 -36.41 -3.46 4.57
CA LYS A 202 -35.25 -2.59 4.88
C LYS A 202 -35.55 -1.72 6.11
N PHE A 203 -34.57 -1.55 6.99
CA PHE A 203 -34.66 -0.65 8.16
C PHE A 203 -34.76 0.82 7.72
N CYS A 204 -35.57 1.63 8.40
CA CYS A 204 -35.77 3.03 8.02
C CYS A 204 -34.57 3.94 8.25
N LEU A 205 -33.85 3.75 9.37
CA LEU A 205 -32.76 4.60 9.84
C LEU A 205 -33.15 6.09 9.95
N VAL A 206 -32.80 6.88 8.93
CA VAL A 206 -33.04 8.33 8.83
C VAL A 206 -33.87 8.70 7.59
N THR A 207 -34.38 7.70 6.86
CA THR A 207 -35.14 7.92 5.63
C THR A 207 -36.52 8.49 5.97
N ALA A 208 -36.77 9.74 5.59
CA ALA A 208 -37.99 10.45 5.96
C ALA A 208 -39.28 9.72 5.55
N SER A 209 -39.33 9.17 4.34
CA SER A 209 -40.52 8.43 3.86
C SER A 209 -40.81 7.17 4.69
N CYS A 210 -39.78 6.39 5.01
CA CYS A 210 -39.92 5.16 5.80
C CYS A 210 -40.33 5.46 7.24
N ILE A 211 -39.76 6.50 7.86
CA ILE A 211 -40.14 6.91 9.23
C ILE A 211 -41.59 7.42 9.25
N SER A 212 -41.98 8.22 8.27
CA SER A 212 -43.37 8.66 8.13
C SER A 212 -44.32 7.47 7.97
N GLU A 213 -43.97 6.48 7.13
CA GLU A 213 -44.76 5.25 6.97
C GLU A 213 -44.84 4.44 8.28
N CYS A 214 -43.75 4.37 9.06
CA CYS A 214 -43.76 3.71 10.36
C CYS A 214 -44.72 4.40 11.34
N PHE A 215 -44.66 5.72 11.47
CA PHE A 215 -45.56 6.45 12.38
C PHE A 215 -47.03 6.32 11.97
N GLN A 216 -47.31 6.31 10.67
CA GLN A 216 -48.64 6.09 10.13
C GLN A 216 -49.15 4.67 10.39
N SER A 217 -48.35 3.65 10.04
CA SER A 217 -48.76 2.25 10.07
C SER A 217 -48.73 1.62 11.47
N THR A 218 -47.75 1.99 12.29
CA THR A 218 -47.53 1.40 13.62
C THR A 218 -48.29 2.16 14.70
N TYR A 219 -48.29 3.49 14.65
CA TYR A 219 -48.85 4.34 15.70
C TYR A 219 -50.16 5.03 15.29
N GLY A 220 -50.56 4.95 14.02
CA GLY A 220 -51.87 5.40 13.55
C GLY A 220 -51.98 6.91 13.30
N TYR A 221 -50.86 7.64 13.29
CA TYR A 221 -50.86 9.07 12.99
C TYR A 221 -51.27 9.33 11.53
N SER A 222 -51.87 10.50 11.28
CA SER A 222 -52.17 10.95 9.92
C SER A 222 -50.90 11.11 9.09
N GLU A 223 -51.05 11.03 7.76
CA GLU A 223 -49.92 11.16 6.82
C GLU A 223 -49.21 12.51 6.99
N THR A 224 -49.96 13.60 7.13
CA THR A 224 -49.41 14.94 7.33
C THR A 224 -48.70 15.07 8.67
N CYS A 225 -49.25 14.52 9.76
CA CYS A 225 -48.60 14.53 11.08
C CYS A 225 -47.32 13.67 11.11
N SER A 226 -47.35 12.49 10.48
CA SER A 226 -46.23 11.54 10.41
C SER A 226 -45.00 12.15 9.71
N SER A 227 -45.23 13.03 8.72
CA SER A 227 -44.15 13.76 8.04
C SER A 227 -43.36 14.68 8.97
N CYS A 228 -43.99 15.22 10.03
CA CYS A 228 -43.30 16.03 11.05
C CYS A 228 -42.35 15.17 11.89
N PHE A 229 -42.73 13.94 12.23
CA PHE A 229 -41.84 13.00 12.95
C PHE A 229 -40.62 12.62 12.10
N ALA A 230 -40.82 12.47 10.78
CA ALA A 230 -39.77 12.17 9.83
C ALA A 230 -38.74 13.30 9.67
N ALA A 231 -39.07 14.54 10.04
CA ALA A 231 -38.15 15.68 9.98
C ALA A 231 -37.12 15.69 11.13
N ILE A 232 -37.43 15.07 12.27
CA ILE A 232 -36.56 15.09 13.46
C ILE A 232 -35.19 14.46 13.17
N PRO A 233 -35.07 13.26 12.58
CA PRO A 233 -33.76 12.66 12.28
C PRO A 233 -32.94 13.50 11.30
N THR A 234 -33.57 14.09 10.28
CA THR A 234 -32.91 14.99 9.33
C THR A 234 -32.39 16.25 10.02
N CYS A 235 -33.19 16.86 10.90
CA CYS A 235 -32.74 17.98 11.71
C CYS A 235 -31.62 17.58 12.68
N SER A 236 -31.72 16.41 13.30
CA SER A 236 -30.71 15.87 14.22
C SER A 236 -29.37 15.67 13.51
N MET A 237 -29.38 15.21 12.25
CA MET A 237 -28.17 15.12 11.42
C MET A 237 -27.60 16.50 11.09
N ARG A 238 -28.47 17.46 10.73
CA ARG A 238 -28.06 18.84 10.44
C ARG A 238 -27.36 19.52 11.61
N ASN A 239 -27.83 19.25 12.83
CA ASN A 239 -27.26 19.79 14.07
C ASN A 239 -26.17 18.90 14.70
N LEU A 240 -25.74 17.83 14.02
CA LEU A 240 -24.75 16.86 14.52
C LEU A 240 -25.15 16.15 15.83
N CYS A 241 -26.46 16.13 16.15
CA CYS A 241 -27.02 15.52 17.35
C CYS A 241 -27.24 14.01 17.22
N THR A 242 -27.23 13.50 15.99
CA THR A 242 -27.43 12.08 15.71
C THR A 242 -26.46 11.19 16.49
N PHE A 243 -25.21 11.63 16.69
CA PHE A 243 -24.20 10.87 17.43
C PHE A 243 -24.55 10.71 18.91
N LEU A 244 -24.94 11.81 19.58
CA LEU A 244 -25.33 11.82 20.99
C LEU A 244 -26.59 10.97 21.20
N CYS A 245 -27.55 11.13 20.30
CA CYS A 245 -28.85 10.47 20.38
C CYS A 245 -28.86 9.02 19.91
N ALA A 246 -27.88 8.60 19.12
CA ALA A 246 -27.74 7.20 18.72
C ALA A 246 -27.23 6.33 19.87
N ALA A 247 -26.38 6.86 20.76
CA ALA A 247 -25.93 6.12 21.93
C ALA A 247 -27.08 5.92 22.93
N ASP A 248 -27.75 7.02 23.28
CA ASP A 248 -28.92 7.01 24.15
C ASP A 248 -29.84 8.19 23.80
N SER A 249 -31.00 7.88 23.21
CA SER A 249 -32.00 8.88 22.83
C SER A 249 -32.68 9.55 24.03
N PHE A 250 -32.46 9.04 25.25
CA PHE A 250 -32.97 9.62 26.49
C PHE A 250 -31.91 10.40 27.26
N SER A 251 -30.65 10.39 26.83
CA SER A 251 -29.59 11.15 27.50
C SER A 251 -29.89 12.65 27.51
N VAL A 252 -29.48 13.34 28.57
CA VAL A 252 -29.66 14.80 28.71
C VAL A 252 -28.94 15.52 27.57
N GLU A 253 -27.76 15.03 27.20
CA GLU A 253 -26.96 15.55 26.10
C GLU A 253 -27.67 15.41 24.75
N CYS A 254 -28.36 14.30 24.51
CA CYS A 254 -29.20 14.13 23.32
C CYS A 254 -30.38 15.09 23.31
N GLN A 255 -31.09 15.22 24.43
CA GLN A 255 -32.26 16.10 24.55
C GLN A 255 -31.88 17.56 24.34
N GLU A 256 -30.79 18.01 24.97
CA GLU A 256 -30.26 19.36 24.80
C GLU A 256 -29.83 19.63 23.35
N CYS A 257 -29.13 18.67 22.73
CA CYS A 257 -28.71 18.83 21.33
C CYS A 257 -29.91 18.89 20.38
N ASN A 258 -30.91 18.01 20.56
CA ASN A 258 -32.09 17.97 19.72
C ASN A 258 -33.12 19.08 20.02
N ALA A 259 -32.91 19.95 21.01
CA ALA A 259 -33.87 21.00 21.36
C ALA A 259 -34.35 21.83 20.15
N PRO A 260 -33.48 22.30 19.23
CA PRO A 260 -33.94 23.01 18.03
C PRO A 260 -34.81 22.14 17.10
N CYS A 261 -34.55 20.84 17.05
CA CYS A 261 -35.32 19.91 16.24
C CYS A 261 -36.68 19.58 16.84
N VAL A 262 -36.77 19.58 18.17
CA VAL A 262 -38.04 19.47 18.90
C VAL A 262 -38.88 20.72 18.67
N ASP A 263 -38.26 21.90 18.65
CA ASP A 263 -38.97 23.16 18.31
C ASP A 263 -39.52 23.16 16.88
N GLU A 264 -38.72 22.73 15.89
CA GLU A 264 -39.18 22.55 14.50
C GLU A 264 -40.34 21.54 14.41
N PHE A 265 -40.24 20.42 15.15
CA PHE A 265 -41.30 19.41 15.22
C PHE A 265 -42.58 19.97 15.84
N ASN A 266 -42.48 20.73 16.92
CA ASN A 266 -43.63 21.31 17.62
C ASN A 266 -44.35 22.34 16.75
N LEU A 267 -43.58 23.13 15.99
CA LEU A 267 -44.12 24.08 15.03
C LEU A 267 -44.82 23.38 13.85
N CYS A 268 -44.24 22.28 13.36
CA CYS A 268 -44.82 21.48 12.27
C CYS A 268 -46.10 20.77 12.72
N SER A 269 -46.02 20.07 13.84
CA SER A 269 -47.07 19.16 14.31
C SER A 269 -48.22 19.90 14.97
N GLY A 270 -47.94 20.94 15.76
CA GLY A 270 -48.92 21.60 16.63
C GLY A 270 -49.43 20.71 17.77
N LEU A 271 -48.73 19.62 18.09
CA LEU A 271 -49.08 18.73 19.19
C LEU A 271 -48.82 19.43 20.55
N PRO A 272 -49.67 19.17 21.58
CA PRO A 272 -49.53 19.82 22.87
C PRO A 272 -48.22 19.39 23.55
N GLN A 273 -47.48 20.38 24.02
CA GLN A 273 -46.33 20.16 24.89
C GLN A 273 -46.83 19.89 26.30
N VAL A 274 -46.28 18.87 26.95
CA VAL A 274 -46.51 18.70 28.38
C VAL A 274 -45.76 19.83 29.06
N GLU A 275 -46.46 20.90 29.41
CA GLU A 275 -45.90 21.91 30.30
C GLU A 275 -45.50 21.17 31.58
N GLU A 276 -44.19 21.12 31.85
CA GLU A 276 -43.68 20.73 33.15
C GLU A 276 -44.25 21.72 34.17
N SER A 277 -45.43 21.39 34.67
CA SER A 277 -46.06 22.06 35.78
C SER A 277 -45.17 21.78 36.98
N GLY A 278 -44.32 22.76 37.30
CA GLY A 278 -43.41 22.74 38.44
C GLY A 278 -44.13 22.25 39.69
N GLY A 279 -43.88 21.00 40.05
CA GLY A 279 -44.71 20.24 40.97
C GLY A 279 -43.93 19.14 41.64
N THR A 280 -43.17 19.53 42.66
CA THR A 280 -42.87 18.84 43.92
C THR A 280 -43.00 17.30 43.94
N GLU A 281 -41.88 16.66 44.29
CA GLU A 281 -41.72 15.28 44.77
C GLU A 281 -43.00 14.62 45.34
N GLY A 282 -43.49 13.59 44.65
CA GLY A 282 -44.58 12.75 45.12
C GLY A 282 -44.46 11.35 44.52
N GLY A 283 -43.83 10.43 45.26
CA GLY A 283 -43.63 9.05 44.84
C GLY A 283 -44.93 8.29 44.59
N GLY A 284 -44.96 7.54 43.49
CA GLY A 284 -46.05 6.64 43.13
C GLY A 284 -45.58 5.58 42.13
N ASN A 285 -45.36 4.36 42.63
CA ASN A 285 -45.03 3.16 41.86
C ASN A 285 -46.16 2.77 40.89
N ALA A 286 -45.85 2.60 39.60
CA ALA A 286 -46.52 1.64 38.71
C ALA A 286 -45.77 1.54 37.37
N THR A 287 -44.76 0.68 37.28
CA THR A 287 -44.14 0.28 36.01
C THR A 287 -44.65 -1.12 35.65
N THR A 288 -45.57 -1.18 34.67
CA THR A 288 -45.94 -2.44 34.01
C THR A 288 -45.02 -2.64 32.81
N THR A 289 -43.81 -3.15 33.07
CA THR A 289 -42.87 -3.59 32.04
C THR A 289 -43.24 -4.97 31.52
N LEU A 290 -43.51 -5.08 30.22
CA LEU A 290 -43.53 -6.35 29.50
C LEU A 290 -42.09 -6.92 29.43
N PRO A 291 -41.89 -8.24 29.66
CA PRO A 291 -40.56 -8.82 29.69
C PRO A 291 -39.99 -9.00 28.26
N PRO A 292 -38.73 -8.59 28.00
CA PRO A 292 -38.05 -8.93 26.76
C PRO A 292 -37.65 -10.42 26.74
N PRO A 293 -37.61 -11.07 25.55
CA PRO A 293 -37.26 -12.47 25.40
C PRO A 293 -35.79 -12.73 25.77
N SER A 294 -35.55 -13.86 26.44
CA SER A 294 -34.25 -14.27 26.98
C SER A 294 -33.20 -14.54 25.88
N PRO A 295 -31.96 -14.05 26.02
CA PRO A 295 -30.90 -14.33 25.07
C PRO A 295 -30.31 -15.74 25.29
N SER A 296 -30.29 -16.51 24.21
CA SER A 296 -29.69 -17.83 24.11
C SER A 296 -28.18 -17.77 24.29
N THR A 297 -27.66 -18.50 25.27
CA THR A 297 -26.22 -18.69 25.50
C THR A 297 -25.61 -19.51 24.37
N ILE A 298 -24.94 -18.85 23.42
CA ILE A 298 -24.09 -19.51 22.42
C ILE A 298 -22.64 -19.42 22.88
N THR A 299 -22.11 -20.57 23.32
CA THR A 299 -20.70 -20.77 23.62
C THR A 299 -19.96 -21.03 22.29
N GLN A 300 -19.43 -19.99 21.65
CA GLN A 300 -18.51 -20.13 20.52
C GLN A 300 -17.10 -19.68 20.92
N ASN A 301 -16.12 -20.46 20.47
CA ASN A 301 -14.70 -20.27 20.76
C ASN A 301 -14.22 -18.89 20.28
N ASN A 302 -13.78 -18.08 21.25
CA ASN A 302 -13.39 -16.67 21.15
C ASN A 302 -12.12 -16.42 20.33
N GLN A 303 -12.14 -16.52 19.00
CA GLN A 303 -11.03 -15.97 18.21
C GLN A 303 -11.39 -15.23 16.92
N ASP A 304 -12.64 -15.34 16.43
CA ASP A 304 -13.13 -14.54 15.29
C ASP A 304 -14.53 -13.98 15.61
N THR A 305 -14.61 -13.05 16.57
CA THR A 305 -15.89 -12.43 16.98
C THR A 305 -16.41 -11.38 16.00
N CYS A 306 -15.75 -11.20 14.86
CA CYS A 306 -16.21 -10.29 13.82
C CYS A 306 -17.31 -10.97 13.01
N ASN A 307 -18.45 -10.28 12.84
CA ASN A 307 -19.61 -10.79 12.09
C ASN A 307 -19.18 -11.33 10.72
N ARG A 308 -19.59 -12.55 10.39
CA ARG A 308 -19.27 -13.20 9.13
C ARG A 308 -20.35 -12.83 8.12
N TYR A 309 -20.11 -11.79 7.33
CA TYR A 309 -21.05 -11.35 6.30
C TYR A 309 -21.05 -12.29 5.10
N ASP A 310 -22.23 -12.51 4.54
CA ASP A 310 -22.40 -13.23 3.29
C ASP A 310 -22.18 -12.27 2.11
N LEU A 311 -21.01 -12.37 1.48
CA LEU A 311 -20.65 -11.54 0.33
C LEU A 311 -21.58 -11.76 -0.87
N SER A 312 -22.33 -12.87 -0.90
CA SER A 312 -23.27 -13.17 -1.99
C SER A 312 -24.52 -12.28 -1.99
N GLU A 313 -24.81 -11.56 -0.89
CA GLU A 313 -25.93 -10.62 -0.82
C GLU A 313 -25.62 -9.27 -1.49
N ILE A 314 -24.35 -8.98 -1.80
CA ILE A 314 -23.91 -7.71 -2.39
C ILE A 314 -23.98 -7.80 -3.91
N ASN A 315 -25.05 -7.26 -4.49
CA ASN A 315 -25.27 -7.30 -5.94
C ASN A 315 -24.44 -6.26 -6.72
N GLU A 316 -24.02 -5.16 -6.09
CA GLU A 316 -23.29 -4.07 -6.74
C GLU A 316 -22.15 -3.54 -5.87
N TRP A 317 -21.03 -3.21 -6.51
CA TRP A 317 -19.85 -2.61 -5.88
C TRP A 317 -19.56 -1.25 -6.50
N TYR A 318 -19.43 -0.23 -5.65
CA TYR A 318 -19.13 1.13 -6.07
C TYR A 318 -17.67 1.48 -5.80
N THR A 319 -17.02 2.14 -6.74
CA THR A 319 -15.65 2.64 -6.54
C THR A 319 -15.66 3.78 -5.53
N ALA A 320 -15.22 3.50 -4.31
CA ALA A 320 -15.12 4.49 -3.25
C ALA A 320 -13.86 5.34 -3.38
N TYR A 321 -12.73 4.72 -3.76
CA TYR A 321 -11.47 5.44 -3.84
C TYR A 321 -10.46 4.78 -4.79
N GLU A 322 -9.75 5.61 -5.54
CA GLU A 322 -8.71 5.20 -6.48
C GLU A 322 -7.33 5.55 -5.93
N LEU A 323 -6.56 4.54 -5.56
CA LEU A 323 -5.22 4.71 -5.01
C LEU A 323 -4.21 4.83 -6.17
N THR A 324 -3.81 6.07 -6.48
CA THR A 324 -2.64 6.35 -7.34
C THR A 324 -1.48 6.83 -6.47
N PHE A 325 -0.24 6.68 -6.96
CA PHE A 325 0.96 7.14 -6.24
C PHE A 325 0.87 8.64 -5.88
N VAL A 326 0.49 9.48 -6.84
CA VAL A 326 0.42 10.94 -6.65
C VAL A 326 -0.69 11.34 -5.68
N ARG A 327 -1.89 10.74 -5.79
CA ARG A 327 -2.99 11.01 -4.85
C ARG A 327 -2.63 10.56 -3.44
N SER A 328 -2.03 9.38 -3.31
CA SER A 328 -1.58 8.83 -2.02
C SER A 328 -0.55 9.72 -1.32
N ILE A 329 0.29 10.44 -2.07
CA ILE A 329 1.24 11.43 -1.53
C ILE A 329 0.51 12.70 -1.11
N LYS A 330 -0.34 13.25 -1.98
CA LYS A 330 -1.10 14.47 -1.69
C LYS A 330 -1.97 14.28 -0.44
N ASP A 331 -2.60 13.13 -0.32
CA ASP A 331 -3.44 12.80 0.82
C ASP A 331 -2.65 12.61 2.11
N ALA A 332 -1.45 12.02 2.04
CA ALA A 332 -0.54 11.93 3.17
C ALA A 332 -0.05 13.29 3.66
N TRP A 333 0.29 14.15 2.70
CA TRP A 333 0.83 15.48 2.97
C TRP A 333 -0.21 16.37 3.66
N ASN A 334 -1.46 16.27 3.21
CA ASN A 334 -2.57 17.03 3.76
C ASN A 334 -3.13 16.43 5.06
N GLY A 335 -2.94 15.13 5.30
CA GLY A 335 -3.43 14.43 6.49
C GLY A 335 -2.52 14.52 7.71
N ASP A 336 -1.55 15.44 7.77
CA ASP A 336 -0.53 15.52 8.85
C ASP A 336 0.47 14.33 8.88
N ALA A 337 0.41 13.41 7.92
CA ALA A 337 1.36 12.31 7.76
C ALA A 337 2.56 12.68 6.86
N GLN A 338 3.16 13.87 7.08
CA GLN A 338 4.20 14.44 6.21
C GLN A 338 5.47 13.57 6.16
N LEU A 339 5.91 13.03 7.31
CA LEU A 339 7.10 12.16 7.38
C LEU A 339 6.96 10.94 6.46
N LEU A 340 5.78 10.35 6.43
CA LEU A 340 5.48 9.18 5.61
C LEU A 340 5.44 9.56 4.13
N ALA A 341 4.83 10.70 3.79
CA ALA A 341 4.85 11.23 2.42
C ALA A 341 6.29 11.35 1.92
N ILE A 342 7.20 11.88 2.75
CA ILE A 342 8.64 11.98 2.44
C ILE A 342 9.26 10.60 2.23
N ILE A 343 8.98 9.61 3.09
CA ILE A 343 9.51 8.24 2.97
C ILE A 343 9.07 7.61 1.63
N VAL A 344 7.78 7.73 1.26
CA VAL A 344 7.26 7.16 0.00
C VAL A 344 7.82 7.88 -1.22
N ILE A 345 7.89 9.22 -1.21
CA ILE A 345 8.54 10.00 -2.28
C ILE A 345 10.01 9.60 -2.41
N LEU A 346 10.72 9.46 -1.30
CA LEU A 346 12.15 9.14 -1.33
C LEU A 346 12.39 7.73 -1.87
N PHE A 347 11.77 6.72 -1.27
CA PHE A 347 12.06 5.31 -1.57
C PHE A 347 11.36 4.78 -2.81
N SER A 348 10.18 5.27 -3.16
CA SER A 348 9.42 4.79 -4.32
C SER A 348 9.39 5.79 -5.46
N GLY A 349 9.45 7.09 -5.18
CA GLY A 349 9.58 8.12 -6.21
C GLY A 349 11.01 8.28 -6.70
N ILE A 350 11.86 8.94 -5.91
CA ILE A 350 13.19 9.42 -6.32
C ILE A 350 14.20 8.28 -6.46
N TRP A 351 14.24 7.38 -5.47
CA TRP A 351 15.28 6.36 -5.37
C TRP A 351 15.36 5.41 -6.59
N PRO A 352 14.26 4.83 -7.12
CA PRO A 352 14.33 3.97 -8.30
C PRO A 352 14.96 4.66 -9.52
N TYR A 353 14.62 5.93 -9.78
CA TYR A 353 15.21 6.69 -10.88
C TYR A 353 16.67 7.06 -10.60
N ALA A 354 16.99 7.46 -9.37
CA ALA A 354 18.35 7.78 -8.97
C ALA A 354 19.29 6.57 -9.17
N LYS A 355 18.84 5.37 -8.82
CA LYS A 355 19.62 4.14 -9.07
C LYS A 355 19.84 3.88 -10.55
N ASN A 356 18.82 3.99 -11.40
CA ASN A 356 18.96 3.84 -12.85
C ASN A 356 20.03 4.80 -13.40
N ILE A 357 20.01 6.07 -12.95
CA ILE A 357 21.03 7.07 -13.31
C ILE A 357 22.42 6.66 -12.80
N ILE A 358 22.54 6.23 -11.54
CA ILE A 358 23.83 5.78 -10.98
C ILE A 358 24.35 4.56 -11.77
N LEU A 359 23.49 3.63 -12.18
CA LEU A 359 23.88 2.47 -12.99
C LEU A 359 24.41 2.89 -14.36
N VAL A 360 23.76 3.85 -15.03
CA VAL A 360 24.28 4.44 -16.27
C VAL A 360 25.65 5.09 -16.02
N ILE A 361 25.79 5.88 -14.96
CA ILE A 361 27.05 6.55 -14.62
C ILE A 361 28.16 5.52 -14.36
N VAL A 362 27.88 4.48 -13.57
CA VAL A 362 28.82 3.38 -13.28
C VAL A 362 29.22 2.61 -14.53
N TRP A 363 28.30 2.50 -15.50
CA TRP A 363 28.55 1.79 -16.75
C TRP A 363 29.50 2.56 -17.69
N TYR A 364 29.28 3.87 -17.85
CA TYR A 364 29.98 4.69 -18.83
C TYR A 364 31.21 5.42 -18.27
N THR A 365 31.21 5.78 -17.00
CA THR A 365 32.29 6.57 -16.39
C THR A 365 33.43 5.67 -15.96
N PRO A 366 34.68 5.93 -16.39
CA PRO A 366 35.84 5.20 -15.88
C PRO A 366 36.04 5.55 -14.40
N MET A 367 35.87 4.57 -13.52
CA MET A 367 36.09 4.71 -12.08
C MET A 367 37.18 3.74 -11.61
N SER A 368 37.73 4.00 -10.43
CA SER A 368 38.62 3.02 -9.80
C SER A 368 37.84 1.76 -9.43
N MET A 369 38.47 0.59 -9.60
CA MET A 369 37.84 -0.71 -9.33
C MET A 369 37.24 -0.81 -7.93
N LYS A 370 37.93 -0.21 -6.94
CA LYS A 370 37.46 -0.16 -5.56
C LYS A 370 36.14 0.62 -5.44
N ARG A 371 36.08 1.84 -5.99
CA ARG A 371 34.90 2.69 -5.92
C ARG A 371 33.73 2.08 -6.68
N GLN A 372 33.98 1.53 -7.86
CA GLN A 372 32.95 0.87 -8.67
C GLN A 372 32.34 -0.33 -7.94
N SER A 373 33.17 -1.19 -7.36
CA SER A 373 32.69 -2.33 -6.58
C SER A 373 31.91 -1.88 -5.34
N GLU A 374 32.39 -0.86 -4.62
CA GLU A 374 31.69 -0.29 -3.47
C GLU A 374 30.32 0.28 -3.86
N ILE A 375 30.23 1.05 -4.96
CA ILE A 375 28.95 1.61 -5.44
C ILE A 375 27.97 0.50 -5.82
N ILE A 376 28.41 -0.52 -6.59
CA ILE A 376 27.55 -1.64 -7.00
C ILE A 376 27.05 -2.43 -5.78
N LEU A 377 27.90 -2.63 -4.77
CA LEU A 377 27.52 -3.30 -3.53
C LEU A 377 26.50 -2.50 -2.72
N TRP A 378 26.67 -1.17 -2.62
CA TRP A 378 25.71 -0.30 -1.95
C TRP A 378 24.38 -0.24 -2.70
N LEU A 379 24.39 -0.14 -4.03
CA LEU A 379 23.20 -0.19 -4.88
C LEU A 379 22.42 -1.48 -4.68
N SER A 380 23.09 -2.64 -4.73
CA SER A 380 22.45 -3.94 -4.48
C SER A 380 21.77 -4.01 -3.11
N ARG A 381 22.42 -3.50 -2.05
CA ARG A 381 21.85 -3.51 -0.68
C ARG A 381 20.67 -2.57 -0.47
N LEU A 382 20.76 -1.37 -1.02
CA LEU A 382 19.71 -0.36 -0.90
C LEU A 382 18.56 -0.59 -1.89
N SER A 383 18.72 -1.53 -2.82
CA SER A 383 17.74 -1.74 -3.89
C SER A 383 16.38 -2.19 -3.37
N LYS A 384 16.35 -3.09 -2.38
CA LYS A 384 15.11 -3.64 -1.82
C LYS A 384 14.19 -2.60 -1.18
N TYR A 385 14.72 -1.47 -0.72
CA TYR A 385 13.90 -0.42 -0.10
C TYR A 385 12.96 0.26 -1.09
N THR A 386 13.10 0.07 -2.41
CA THR A 386 12.07 0.53 -3.35
C THR A 386 10.77 -0.26 -3.24
N LEU A 387 10.78 -1.45 -2.63
CA LEU A 387 9.59 -2.27 -2.41
C LEU A 387 8.74 -1.81 -1.20
N VAL A 388 9.13 -0.74 -0.50
CA VAL A 388 8.34 -0.21 0.64
C VAL A 388 6.88 0.03 0.23
N ASP A 389 6.66 0.67 -0.93
CA ASP A 389 5.30 0.96 -1.41
C ASP A 389 4.50 -0.30 -1.77
N VAL A 390 5.14 -1.34 -2.31
CA VAL A 390 4.47 -2.64 -2.57
C VAL A 390 3.92 -3.24 -1.28
N PHE A 391 4.72 -3.20 -0.20
CA PHE A 391 4.29 -3.71 1.10
C PHE A 391 3.31 -2.78 1.81
N ALA A 392 3.43 -1.46 1.65
CA ALA A 392 2.45 -0.51 2.15
C ALA A 392 1.08 -0.73 1.50
N VAL A 393 1.04 -0.81 0.16
CA VAL A 393 -0.20 -1.15 -0.57
C VAL A 393 -0.73 -2.52 -0.13
N SER A 394 0.13 -3.53 0.03
CA SER A 394 -0.31 -4.84 0.54
C SER A 394 -0.94 -4.76 1.94
N GLY A 395 -0.35 -3.96 2.85
CA GLY A 395 -0.92 -3.72 4.18
C GLY A 395 -2.24 -2.94 4.12
N VAL A 396 -2.40 -1.98 3.21
CA VAL A 396 -3.69 -1.31 2.95
C VAL A 396 -4.72 -2.30 2.40
N LEU A 397 -4.34 -3.18 1.46
CA LEU A 397 -5.25 -4.18 0.88
C LEU A 397 -5.80 -5.15 1.94
N VAL A 398 -4.98 -5.51 2.93
CA VAL A 398 -5.43 -6.33 4.07
C VAL A 398 -6.21 -5.50 5.08
N GLY A 399 -5.71 -4.31 5.42
CA GLY A 399 -6.32 -3.43 6.41
C GLY A 399 -7.71 -2.96 6.02
N VAL A 400 -7.94 -2.65 4.74
CA VAL A 400 -9.23 -2.12 4.24
C VAL A 400 -10.33 -3.18 4.16
N GLN A 401 -10.03 -4.47 4.34
CA GLN A 401 -11.03 -5.54 4.42
C GLN A 401 -11.76 -5.55 5.77
N LEU A 402 -12.22 -4.37 6.18
CA LEU A 402 -13.04 -4.15 7.35
C LEU A 402 -14.50 -4.19 6.95
N GLN A 403 -15.27 -4.78 7.85
CA GLN A 403 -16.71 -4.74 7.81
C GLN A 403 -17.11 -3.76 8.88
N LEU A 404 -17.85 -2.73 8.47
CA LEU A 404 -18.20 -1.62 9.31
C LEU A 404 -19.72 -1.58 9.39
N ASN A 405 -20.28 -1.68 10.59
CA ASN A 405 -21.70 -1.44 10.77
C ASN A 405 -21.90 0.05 11.04
N VAL A 406 -22.25 0.81 10.00
CA VAL A 406 -22.46 2.26 10.12
C VAL A 406 -23.95 2.51 10.26
N GLY A 407 -24.41 2.69 11.50
CA GLY A 407 -25.80 3.00 11.80
C GLY A 407 -26.77 1.88 11.41
N GLY A 408 -26.54 0.66 11.87
CA GLY A 408 -27.43 -0.49 11.64
C GLY A 408 -27.39 -1.06 10.22
N THR A 409 -26.45 -0.61 9.39
CA THR A 409 -26.29 -1.05 8.01
C THR A 409 -24.85 -1.40 7.73
N ASP A 410 -24.68 -2.59 7.16
CA ASP A 410 -23.37 -3.19 6.99
C ASP A 410 -22.73 -2.67 5.71
N ALA A 411 -21.66 -1.89 5.89
CA ALA A 411 -20.78 -1.47 4.82
C ALA A 411 -19.63 -2.48 4.72
N VAL A 412 -19.51 -3.14 3.57
CA VAL A 412 -18.35 -3.97 3.28
C VAL A 412 -17.44 -3.18 2.37
N ILE A 413 -16.22 -2.93 2.85
CA ILE A 413 -15.18 -2.29 2.05
C ILE A 413 -14.20 -3.36 1.60
N ARG A 414 -13.80 -3.26 0.34
CA ARG A 414 -12.86 -4.17 -0.30
C ARG A 414 -11.83 -3.38 -1.07
N ALA A 415 -10.59 -3.84 -1.07
CA ALA A 415 -9.56 -3.26 -1.93
C ALA A 415 -9.04 -4.30 -2.94
N GLU A 416 -8.88 -3.87 -4.19
CA GLU A 416 -8.32 -4.67 -5.28
C GLU A 416 -7.00 -4.05 -5.75
N PRO A 417 -5.93 -4.83 -5.89
CA PRO A 417 -4.73 -4.36 -6.55
C PRO A 417 -5.01 -4.09 -8.03
N ARG A 418 -4.26 -3.15 -8.60
CA ARG A 418 -4.30 -2.80 -10.02
C ARG A 418 -2.94 -3.03 -10.68
N PHE A 419 -2.91 -2.97 -12.01
CA PHE A 419 -1.71 -3.31 -12.76
C PHE A 419 -0.51 -2.38 -12.47
N GLY A 420 -0.74 -1.15 -11.98
CA GLY A 420 0.33 -0.23 -11.60
C GLY A 420 1.28 -0.82 -10.55
N ILE A 421 0.76 -1.44 -9.48
CA ILE A 421 1.63 -1.99 -8.42
C ILE A 421 2.42 -3.22 -8.89
N ILE A 422 1.84 -4.01 -9.79
CA ILE A 422 2.51 -5.17 -10.40
C ILE A 422 3.63 -4.70 -11.35
N ALA A 423 3.34 -3.69 -12.18
CA ALA A 423 4.34 -3.09 -13.06
C ALA A 423 5.52 -2.50 -12.26
N PHE A 424 5.23 -1.82 -11.15
CA PHE A 424 6.26 -1.30 -10.23
C PHE A 424 7.14 -2.41 -9.64
N PHE A 425 6.51 -3.51 -9.20
CA PHE A 425 7.24 -4.67 -8.68
C PHE A 425 8.14 -5.30 -9.75
N VAL A 426 7.61 -5.53 -10.96
CA VAL A 426 8.38 -6.12 -12.07
C VAL A 426 9.54 -5.22 -12.47
N ALA A 427 9.34 -3.90 -12.53
CA ALA A 427 10.41 -2.94 -12.79
C ALA A 427 11.51 -3.04 -11.71
N THR A 428 11.12 -3.09 -10.44
CA THR A 428 12.07 -3.23 -9.33
C THR A 428 12.85 -4.55 -9.39
N LEU A 429 12.17 -5.66 -9.69
CA LEU A 429 12.81 -6.97 -9.84
C LEU A 429 13.78 -7.00 -11.02
N TRP A 430 13.38 -6.40 -12.14
CA TRP A 430 14.21 -6.27 -13.34
C TRP A 430 15.46 -5.43 -13.07
N GLU A 431 15.31 -4.31 -12.35
CA GLU A 431 16.43 -3.49 -11.91
C GLU A 431 17.42 -4.29 -11.06
N PHE A 432 16.90 -5.06 -10.10
CA PHE A 432 17.72 -5.90 -9.25
C PHE A 432 18.51 -6.93 -10.06
N LEU A 433 17.85 -7.60 -11.00
CA LEU A 433 18.48 -8.57 -11.89
C LEU A 433 19.62 -7.93 -12.69
N GLN A 434 19.43 -6.71 -13.19
CA GLN A 434 20.48 -5.96 -13.89
C GLN A 434 21.67 -5.67 -12.97
N ILE A 435 21.44 -5.24 -11.73
CA ILE A 435 22.51 -4.95 -10.77
C ILE A 435 23.37 -6.21 -10.51
N GLU A 436 22.73 -7.35 -10.24
CA GLU A 436 23.47 -8.60 -10.01
C GLU A 436 24.14 -9.11 -11.29
N LEU A 437 23.53 -8.94 -12.46
CA LEU A 437 24.17 -9.27 -13.75
C LEU A 437 25.42 -8.42 -14.00
N ILE A 438 25.36 -7.10 -13.78
CA ILE A 438 26.50 -6.18 -13.88
C ILE A 438 27.61 -6.61 -12.90
N LYS A 439 27.24 -6.94 -11.67
CA LYS A 439 28.17 -7.39 -10.63
C LYS A 439 28.88 -8.69 -11.00
N VAL A 440 28.15 -9.70 -11.49
CA VAL A 440 28.73 -10.99 -11.92
C VAL A 440 29.66 -10.79 -13.12
N MET A 441 29.27 -9.95 -14.08
CA MET A 441 30.09 -9.59 -15.23
C MET A 441 31.40 -8.93 -14.76
N TYR A 442 31.29 -7.90 -13.94
CA TYR A 442 32.42 -7.17 -13.37
C TYR A 442 33.40 -8.10 -12.63
N GLU A 443 32.92 -8.97 -11.74
CA GLU A 443 33.76 -9.94 -11.03
C GLU A 443 34.50 -10.88 -11.98
N LYS A 444 33.84 -11.41 -13.01
CA LYS A 444 34.43 -12.39 -13.94
C LYS A 444 35.58 -11.80 -14.74
N LYS A 445 35.48 -10.55 -15.20
CA LYS A 445 36.51 -9.91 -16.04
C LYS A 445 37.67 -9.33 -15.25
N VAL A 446 37.39 -8.74 -14.08
CA VAL A 446 38.41 -8.08 -13.28
C VAL A 446 39.25 -9.08 -12.51
N VAL A 447 38.61 -10.11 -11.92
CA VAL A 447 39.31 -11.08 -11.06
C VAL A 447 39.76 -12.32 -11.85
N GLY A 448 39.03 -12.71 -12.89
CA GLY A 448 39.34 -13.92 -13.66
C GLY A 448 40.47 -13.76 -14.68
N GLY A 449 40.81 -12.53 -15.09
CA GLY A 449 41.81 -12.27 -16.13
C GLY A 449 43.26 -12.36 -15.67
N GLU A 450 43.53 -12.42 -14.37
CA GLU A 450 44.88 -12.37 -13.82
C GLU A 450 45.58 -13.75 -13.81
N ASN A 451 44.81 -14.84 -13.90
CA ASN A 451 45.35 -16.21 -13.74
C ASN A 451 45.63 -16.96 -15.05
N THR A 452 45.27 -16.43 -16.23
CA THR A 452 45.32 -17.21 -17.49
C THR A 452 46.41 -16.76 -18.47
N SER A 453 47.24 -15.76 -18.16
CA SER A 453 48.24 -15.24 -19.09
C SER A 453 49.67 -15.78 -18.93
N ASP A 454 49.98 -16.54 -17.88
CA ASP A 454 51.33 -17.11 -17.68
C ASP A 454 51.44 -18.63 -17.95
N GLU A 455 50.39 -19.25 -18.50
CA GLU A 455 50.41 -20.69 -18.85
C GLU A 455 51.10 -20.97 -20.21
N SER A 456 52.14 -20.20 -20.56
CA SER A 456 52.96 -20.48 -21.74
C SER A 456 54.48 -20.47 -21.52
N ASP A 457 54.98 -20.26 -20.29
CA ASP A 457 56.35 -20.64 -19.94
C ASP A 457 56.33 -21.89 -19.04
N GLY A 458 56.59 -23.06 -19.66
CA GLY A 458 56.56 -24.40 -19.06
C GLY A 458 57.67 -24.66 -18.03
N ARG A 459 57.92 -23.74 -17.11
CA ARG A 459 58.83 -23.91 -15.99
C ARG A 459 58.05 -24.25 -14.73
N ASN A 460 58.42 -25.41 -14.15
CA ASN A 460 58.00 -25.96 -12.87
C ASN A 460 57.98 -24.92 -11.72
N CYS A 461 56.96 -24.07 -11.67
CA CYS A 461 56.56 -23.40 -10.45
C CYS A 461 55.80 -24.43 -9.65
N LYS A 462 56.54 -25.12 -8.76
CA LYS A 462 55.98 -25.89 -7.66
C LYS A 462 54.81 -25.09 -7.10
N GLU A 463 53.63 -25.70 -7.10
CA GLU A 463 52.48 -25.25 -6.34
C GLU A 463 52.95 -24.95 -4.92
N GLY A 464 53.26 -23.69 -4.66
CA GLY A 464 53.43 -23.17 -3.32
C GLY A 464 52.07 -23.29 -2.69
N GLU A 465 51.88 -24.35 -1.92
CA GLU A 465 50.72 -24.73 -1.10
C GLU A 465 50.41 -23.67 -0.01
N GLY A 466 50.70 -22.40 -0.26
CA GLY A 466 50.20 -21.24 0.44
C GLY A 466 48.73 -21.03 0.09
N SER A 467 47.90 -22.00 0.44
CA SER A 467 46.45 -21.86 0.53
C SER A 467 46.16 -20.73 1.53
N GLU A 468 46.19 -19.48 1.05
CA GLU A 468 45.78 -18.30 1.79
C GLU A 468 44.28 -18.38 2.05
N GLY A 469 43.95 -19.11 3.11
CA GLY A 469 42.59 -19.23 3.64
C GLY A 469 42.14 -17.85 4.09
N GLY A 470 41.14 -17.30 3.40
CA GLY A 470 40.43 -16.11 3.86
C GLY A 470 40.00 -16.34 5.31
N ARG A 471 40.45 -15.46 6.22
CA ARG A 471 40.11 -15.56 7.63
C ARG A 471 38.72 -14.95 7.82
N LEU A 472 37.86 -15.65 8.55
CA LEU A 472 36.61 -15.07 9.05
C LEU A 472 36.94 -13.86 9.93
N LEU A 473 36.00 -12.90 10.01
CA LEU A 473 36.16 -11.71 10.85
C LEU A 473 36.44 -12.09 12.31
N PHE A 474 35.81 -13.18 12.77
CA PHE A 474 36.02 -13.77 14.09
C PHE A 474 36.83 -15.07 13.97
N LYS A 475 37.93 -15.14 14.72
CA LYS A 475 38.74 -16.39 14.83
C LYS A 475 37.98 -17.51 15.52
N GLN A 476 37.05 -17.16 16.41
CA GLN A 476 36.27 -18.09 17.22
C GLN A 476 34.87 -18.27 16.62
N LEU A 477 34.54 -19.53 16.26
CA LEU A 477 33.28 -19.89 15.60
C LEU A 477 32.05 -19.75 16.50
N TRP A 478 32.21 -19.73 17.83
CA TRP A 478 31.08 -19.66 18.76
C TRP A 478 30.31 -18.32 18.66
N ILE A 479 30.99 -17.23 18.32
CA ILE A 479 30.36 -15.90 18.16
C ILE A 479 29.34 -15.90 17.00
N PRO A 480 29.69 -16.24 15.74
CA PRO A 480 28.70 -16.28 14.66
C PRO A 480 27.63 -17.36 14.87
N ILE A 481 27.93 -18.46 15.58
CA ILE A 481 26.92 -19.45 15.96
C ILE A 481 25.89 -18.83 16.93
N PHE A 482 26.34 -18.13 17.96
CA PHE A 482 25.44 -17.46 18.91
C PHE A 482 24.56 -16.41 18.23
N ILE A 483 25.16 -15.56 17.38
CA ILE A 483 24.42 -14.55 16.60
C ILE A 483 23.41 -15.23 15.67
N TYR A 484 23.78 -16.33 15.02
CA TYR A 484 22.87 -17.11 14.18
C TYR A 484 21.67 -17.64 14.96
N VAL A 485 21.90 -18.28 16.12
CA VAL A 485 20.82 -18.81 16.96
C VAL A 485 19.90 -17.69 17.43
N ALA A 486 20.47 -16.55 17.87
CA ALA A 486 19.69 -15.38 18.26
C ALA A 486 18.86 -14.84 17.09
N SER A 487 19.45 -14.72 15.90
CA SER A 487 18.76 -14.28 14.69
C SER A 487 17.60 -15.21 14.32
N LEU A 488 17.82 -16.52 14.35
CA LEU A 488 16.79 -17.51 14.04
C LEU A 488 15.64 -17.48 15.05
N ALA A 489 15.97 -17.38 16.35
CA ALA A 489 14.97 -17.28 17.40
C ALA A 489 14.12 -16.01 17.29
N LEU A 490 14.75 -14.85 17.00
CA LEU A 490 14.03 -13.60 16.76
C LEU A 490 13.14 -13.68 15.51
N TYR A 491 13.62 -14.30 14.41
CA TYR A 491 12.80 -14.47 13.22
C TYR A 491 11.56 -15.33 13.49
N ILE A 492 11.74 -16.50 14.10
CA ILE A 492 10.62 -17.41 14.40
C ILE A 492 9.65 -16.74 15.37
N SER A 493 10.15 -16.14 16.45
CA SER A 493 9.33 -15.44 17.44
C SER A 493 8.56 -14.27 16.80
N GLY A 494 9.22 -13.44 16.00
CA GLY A 494 8.59 -12.31 15.32
C GLY A 494 7.59 -12.74 14.24
N ALA A 495 7.82 -13.88 13.58
CA ALA A 495 6.92 -14.40 12.55
C ALA A 495 5.61 -14.98 13.12
N VAL A 496 5.66 -15.61 14.30
CA VAL A 496 4.48 -16.21 14.95
C VAL A 496 3.70 -15.24 15.83
N THR A 497 4.34 -14.17 16.30
CA THR A 497 3.70 -13.13 17.11
C THR A 497 2.97 -12.12 16.23
N GLU A 498 2.01 -11.42 16.83
CA GLU A 498 1.22 -10.40 16.16
C GLU A 498 2.11 -9.27 15.62
N LEU A 499 2.01 -9.00 14.33
CA LEU A 499 2.73 -7.95 13.60
C LEU A 499 1.94 -6.63 13.65
N MET A 500 0.66 -6.68 13.36
CA MET A 500 -0.24 -5.53 13.43
C MET A 500 -1.67 -5.99 13.73
N PHE A 501 -2.48 -5.11 14.28
CA PHE A 501 -3.90 -5.38 14.50
C PHE A 501 -4.76 -4.20 14.07
N PHE A 502 -6.00 -4.52 13.73
CA PHE A 502 -7.05 -3.54 13.46
C PHE A 502 -8.20 -3.82 14.41
N GLU A 503 -8.60 -2.78 15.12
CA GLU A 503 -9.69 -2.77 16.07
C GLU A 503 -10.77 -1.86 15.51
N ASN A 504 -11.97 -2.41 15.33
CA ASN A 504 -13.16 -1.66 14.97
C ASN A 504 -14.14 -1.72 16.14
N SER A 505 -14.51 -0.56 16.67
CA SER A 505 -15.60 -0.42 17.63
C SER A 505 -16.87 0.01 16.89
N ASP A 506 -17.82 -0.92 16.75
CA ASP A 506 -19.12 -0.60 16.18
C ASP A 506 -19.94 0.22 17.19
N ILE A 507 -20.38 1.41 16.78
CA ILE A 507 -21.24 2.27 17.61
C ILE A 507 -22.60 1.59 17.75
N GLY A 508 -22.86 0.99 18.91
CA GLY A 508 -24.16 0.37 19.25
C GLY A 508 -24.12 -1.14 19.49
N SER A 509 -22.98 -1.80 19.26
CA SER A 509 -22.76 -3.18 19.70
C SER A 509 -21.66 -3.23 20.76
N PRO A 510 -21.84 -3.91 21.91
CA PRO A 510 -20.81 -4.01 22.94
C PRO A 510 -19.58 -4.85 22.50
N GLY A 511 -19.53 -5.32 21.26
CA GLY A 511 -18.44 -6.12 20.71
C GLY A 511 -17.40 -5.27 19.97
N VAL A 512 -16.16 -5.30 20.43
CA VAL A 512 -15.00 -4.81 19.68
C VAL A 512 -14.53 -5.91 18.72
N CYS A 513 -14.54 -5.63 17.42
CA CYS A 513 -13.96 -6.54 16.42
C CYS A 513 -12.46 -6.26 16.31
N LEU A 514 -11.65 -7.13 16.91
CA LEU A 514 -10.19 -7.07 16.84
C LEU A 514 -9.67 -8.14 15.89
N ARG A 515 -8.99 -7.72 14.82
CA ARG A 515 -8.30 -8.60 13.88
C ARG A 515 -6.79 -8.42 14.01
N SER A 516 -6.13 -9.42 14.59
CA SER A 516 -4.68 -9.49 14.73
C SER A 516 -4.04 -10.27 13.57
N PHE A 517 -2.97 -9.74 12.99
CA PHE A 517 -2.23 -10.38 11.91
C PHE A 517 -0.79 -10.62 12.34
N ASN A 518 -0.31 -11.86 12.26
CA ASN A 518 1.12 -12.18 12.29
C ASN A 518 1.68 -12.21 10.87
N LEU A 519 2.97 -12.54 10.71
CA LEU A 519 3.63 -12.47 9.41
C LEU A 519 3.02 -13.43 8.38
N ALA A 520 2.55 -14.61 8.79
CA ALA A 520 1.92 -15.58 7.91
C ALA A 520 0.46 -15.25 7.63
N THR A 521 -0.31 -14.86 8.67
CA THR A 521 -1.73 -14.53 8.51
C THR A 521 -1.94 -13.23 7.74
N LEU A 522 -1.02 -12.26 7.83
CA LEU A 522 -1.01 -11.07 6.96
C LEU A 522 -0.91 -11.47 5.48
N GLY A 523 -0.01 -12.40 5.15
CA GLY A 523 0.12 -12.93 3.78
C GLY A 523 -1.14 -13.68 3.34
N ASN A 524 -1.67 -14.57 4.18
CA ASN A 524 -2.89 -15.32 3.86
C ASN A 524 -4.12 -14.42 3.71
N ALA A 525 -4.18 -13.30 4.43
CA ALA A 525 -5.26 -12.33 4.33
C ALA A 525 -5.33 -11.64 2.96
N LEU A 526 -4.19 -11.54 2.23
CA LEU A 526 -4.20 -11.04 0.85
C LEU A 526 -5.01 -11.94 -0.09
N VAL A 527 -5.03 -13.25 0.15
CA VAL A 527 -5.75 -14.26 -0.65
C VAL A 527 -6.93 -14.85 0.12
N SER A 528 -7.49 -14.11 1.07
CA SER A 528 -8.68 -14.55 1.78
C SER A 528 -9.84 -14.72 0.78
N PRO A 529 -10.83 -15.59 1.06
CA PRO A 529 -12.00 -15.74 0.20
C PRO A 529 -12.66 -14.39 -0.10
N SER A 530 -12.75 -13.51 0.90
CA SER A 530 -13.23 -12.13 0.75
C SER A 530 -12.42 -11.30 -0.25
N SER A 531 -11.11 -11.52 -0.34
CA SER A 531 -10.26 -10.84 -1.32
C SER A 531 -10.42 -11.40 -2.72
N LEU A 532 -10.89 -12.64 -2.90
CA LEU A 532 -10.90 -13.35 -4.19
C LEU A 532 -12.29 -13.47 -4.83
N THR A 533 -13.37 -13.63 -4.07
CA THR A 533 -14.74 -13.74 -4.59
C THR A 533 -15.12 -12.50 -5.37
N ASP A 534 -15.54 -12.60 -6.63
CA ASP A 534 -15.87 -11.46 -7.51
C ASP A 534 -14.73 -10.45 -7.75
N ASN A 535 -13.46 -10.85 -7.55
CA ASN A 535 -12.33 -9.96 -7.82
C ASN A 535 -12.05 -9.90 -9.33
N SER A 536 -12.22 -8.71 -9.93
CA SER A 536 -11.85 -8.49 -11.34
C SER A 536 -10.35 -8.71 -11.61
N ALA A 537 -9.53 -8.56 -10.57
CA ALA A 537 -8.08 -8.62 -10.58
C ALA A 537 -7.52 -9.76 -9.71
N ALA A 538 -8.24 -10.88 -9.55
CA ALA A 538 -7.80 -12.04 -8.73
C ALA A 538 -6.35 -12.48 -9.03
N GLY A 539 -5.95 -12.49 -10.31
CA GLY A 539 -4.58 -12.85 -10.71
C GLY A 539 -3.51 -11.90 -10.15
N GLN A 540 -3.80 -10.60 -10.04
CA GLN A 540 -2.88 -9.60 -9.49
C GLN A 540 -2.72 -9.79 -7.98
N THR A 541 -3.82 -10.10 -7.28
CA THR A 541 -3.81 -10.47 -5.85
C THR A 541 -2.95 -11.70 -5.58
N TRP A 542 -3.08 -12.75 -6.40
CA TRP A 542 -2.23 -13.94 -6.33
C TRP A 542 -0.75 -13.64 -6.57
N ILE A 543 -0.43 -12.77 -7.54
CA ILE A 543 0.96 -12.35 -7.78
C ILE A 543 1.52 -11.64 -6.55
N LEU A 544 0.78 -10.69 -5.95
CA LEU A 544 1.22 -10.01 -4.73
C LEU A 544 1.43 -10.98 -3.57
N PHE A 545 0.53 -11.95 -3.40
CA PHE A 545 0.69 -13.00 -2.39
C PHE A 545 1.95 -13.83 -2.62
N LEU A 546 2.21 -14.30 -3.84
CA LEU A 546 3.41 -15.07 -4.15
C LEU A 546 4.68 -14.25 -3.92
N VAL A 547 4.67 -12.97 -4.30
CA VAL A 547 5.78 -12.04 -4.04
C VAL A 547 6.00 -11.89 -2.54
N TYR A 548 4.94 -11.69 -1.76
CA TYR A 548 5.00 -11.60 -0.31
C TYR A 548 5.61 -12.88 0.28
N VAL A 549 5.06 -14.06 -0.03
CA VAL A 549 5.56 -15.34 0.49
C VAL A 549 7.02 -15.55 0.14
N ILE A 550 7.43 -15.27 -1.10
CA ILE A 550 8.82 -15.46 -1.53
C ILE A 550 9.77 -14.52 -0.79
N LEU A 551 9.49 -13.21 -0.77
CA LEU A 551 10.42 -12.18 -0.27
C LEU A 551 10.43 -12.07 1.26
N VAL A 552 9.30 -12.35 1.92
CA VAL A 552 9.09 -12.17 3.37
C VAL A 552 9.22 -13.49 4.12
N LEU A 553 8.78 -14.63 3.55
CA LEU A 553 8.82 -15.92 4.25
C LEU A 553 9.94 -16.83 3.72
N ALA A 554 9.93 -17.13 2.42
CA ALA A 554 10.83 -18.14 1.86
C ALA A 554 12.30 -17.72 1.87
N PHE A 555 12.62 -16.49 1.45
CA PHE A 555 14.01 -16.02 1.35
C PHE A 555 14.73 -15.85 2.71
N PRO A 556 14.11 -15.30 3.77
CA PRO A 556 14.71 -15.31 5.11
C PRO A 556 15.01 -16.74 5.62
N VAL A 557 14.05 -17.66 5.48
CA VAL A 557 14.21 -19.07 5.87
C VAL A 557 15.34 -19.73 5.09
N LEU A 558 15.34 -19.57 3.75
CA LEU A 558 16.38 -20.11 2.88
C LEU A 558 17.76 -19.54 3.23
N THR A 559 17.85 -18.25 3.56
CA THR A 559 19.10 -17.62 4.01
C THR A 559 19.61 -18.29 5.29
N HIS A 560 18.75 -18.50 6.28
CA HIS A 560 19.14 -19.19 7.51
C HIS A 560 19.57 -20.64 7.28
N ILE A 561 18.89 -21.37 6.40
CA ILE A 561 19.30 -22.74 6.02
C ILE A 561 20.70 -22.73 5.39
N LEU A 562 20.96 -21.82 4.44
CA LEU A 562 22.27 -21.71 3.80
C LEU A 562 23.37 -21.27 4.78
N GLN A 563 23.05 -20.41 5.75
CA GLN A 563 23.96 -20.03 6.83
C GLN A 563 24.33 -21.23 7.72
N VAL A 564 23.38 -22.12 8.05
CA VAL A 564 23.67 -23.36 8.81
C VAL A 564 24.58 -24.28 8.01
N ILE A 565 24.25 -24.53 6.74
CA ILE A 565 25.08 -25.38 5.87
C ILE A 565 26.49 -24.79 5.76
N PHE A 566 26.61 -23.46 5.68
CA PHE A 566 27.90 -22.79 5.68
C PHE A 566 28.67 -22.99 7.00
N LEU A 567 28.04 -22.79 8.16
CA LEU A 567 28.68 -22.99 9.47
C LEU A 567 29.13 -24.45 9.67
N ILE A 568 28.31 -25.42 9.27
CA ILE A 568 28.64 -26.85 9.30
C ILE A 568 29.76 -27.17 8.31
N GLY A 569 29.67 -26.71 7.07
CA GLY A 569 30.67 -26.95 6.03
C GLY A 569 32.04 -26.34 6.39
N TRP A 570 32.02 -25.15 7.01
CA TRP A 570 33.21 -24.49 7.53
C TRP A 570 33.88 -25.31 8.64
N SER A 571 33.09 -25.89 9.57
CA SER A 571 33.63 -26.78 10.61
C SER A 571 34.34 -28.01 10.04
N ARG A 572 33.97 -28.43 8.83
CA ARG A 572 34.58 -29.55 8.08
C ARG A 572 35.67 -29.11 7.11
N SER A 573 36.14 -27.86 7.18
CA SER A 573 37.16 -27.30 6.29
C SER A 573 36.80 -27.32 4.79
N MET A 574 35.52 -27.34 4.43
CA MET A 574 35.11 -27.24 3.02
C MET A 574 35.19 -25.78 2.55
N LYS A 575 35.90 -25.53 1.45
CA LYS A 575 36.00 -24.19 0.82
C LYS A 575 34.70 -23.84 0.08
N LEU A 576 33.65 -23.48 0.81
CA LEU A 576 32.31 -23.24 0.29
C LEU A 576 32.08 -21.79 -0.18
N LYS A 577 33.06 -21.19 -0.87
CA LYS A 577 33.01 -19.78 -1.32
C LYS A 577 31.77 -19.48 -2.16
N ARG A 578 31.32 -20.45 -2.96
CA ARG A 578 30.12 -20.31 -3.81
C ARG A 578 28.85 -20.11 -2.97
N MET A 579 28.72 -20.79 -1.84
CA MET A 579 27.53 -20.67 -1.00
C MET A 579 27.42 -19.35 -0.27
N ILE A 580 28.52 -18.75 0.17
CA ILE A 580 28.50 -17.41 0.77
C ILE A 580 27.94 -16.39 -0.25
N LYS A 581 28.36 -16.49 -1.51
CA LYS A 581 27.84 -15.64 -2.59
C LYS A 581 26.33 -15.82 -2.77
N TRP A 582 25.84 -17.06 -2.83
CA TRP A 582 24.41 -17.35 -2.92
C TRP A 582 23.62 -16.84 -1.71
N THR A 583 24.12 -17.09 -0.50
CA THR A 583 23.51 -16.62 0.75
C THR A 583 23.40 -15.10 0.75
N SER A 584 24.45 -14.40 0.31
CA SER A 584 24.41 -12.94 0.20
C SER A 584 23.50 -12.44 -0.90
N ALA A 585 23.38 -13.15 -2.02
CA ALA A 585 22.45 -12.77 -3.07
C ALA A 585 21.00 -12.91 -2.60
N ILE A 586 20.65 -14.05 -1.98
CA ILE A 586 19.29 -14.31 -1.46
C ILE A 586 18.94 -13.33 -0.33
N TRP A 587 19.87 -13.02 0.57
CA TRP A 587 19.67 -12.02 1.62
C TRP A 587 19.35 -10.62 1.07
N CYS A 588 19.92 -10.25 -0.08
CA CYS A 588 19.59 -8.97 -0.70
C CYS A 588 18.14 -8.91 -1.19
N PHE A 589 17.47 -10.06 -1.40
CA PHE A 589 16.05 -10.14 -1.72
C PHE A 589 15.15 -10.35 -0.49
N ALA A 590 15.69 -10.74 0.67
CA ALA A 590 14.91 -10.81 1.89
C ALA A 590 14.46 -9.40 2.30
N CYS A 591 13.14 -9.21 2.44
CA CYS A 591 12.50 -7.90 2.57
C CYS A 591 11.77 -7.69 3.90
N ILE A 592 12.19 -8.35 4.99
CA ILE A 592 11.53 -8.18 6.30
C ILE A 592 11.58 -6.71 6.76
N GLU A 593 12.74 -6.07 6.69
CA GLU A 593 12.88 -4.66 7.07
C GLU A 593 12.06 -3.72 6.20
N VAL A 594 11.88 -4.07 4.92
CA VAL A 594 11.12 -3.28 3.96
C VAL A 594 9.62 -3.41 4.24
N LEU A 595 9.17 -4.62 4.58
CA LEU A 595 7.82 -4.87 5.06
C LEU A 595 7.55 -4.08 6.34
N LEU A 596 8.47 -4.06 7.31
CA LEU A 596 8.27 -3.31 8.56
C LEU A 596 8.09 -1.81 8.30
N ILE A 597 8.89 -1.23 7.40
CA ILE A 597 8.69 0.18 6.99
C ILE A 597 7.34 0.37 6.30
N GLY A 598 6.92 -0.58 5.47
CA GLY A 598 5.61 -0.58 4.82
C GLY A 598 4.45 -0.65 5.82
N VAL A 599 4.49 -1.57 6.78
CA VAL A 599 3.48 -1.74 7.85
C VAL A 599 3.41 -0.51 8.74
N PHE A 600 4.56 0.06 9.10
CA PHE A 600 4.65 1.33 9.82
C PHE A 600 3.98 2.46 9.02
N ALA A 601 4.21 2.52 7.72
CA ALA A 601 3.54 3.50 6.87
C ALA A 601 2.01 3.28 6.84
N VAL A 602 1.54 2.02 6.79
CA VAL A 602 0.10 1.75 6.82
C VAL A 602 -0.50 2.23 8.13
N GLU A 603 0.08 1.88 9.28
CA GLU A 603 -0.46 2.24 10.60
C GLU A 603 -0.63 3.76 10.77
N PHE A 604 0.34 4.57 10.35
CA PHE A 604 0.22 6.03 10.41
C PHE A 604 -0.87 6.61 9.49
N LYS A 605 -1.14 5.97 8.34
CA LYS A 605 -2.09 6.47 7.34
C LYS A 605 -3.49 5.90 7.50
N PHE A 606 -3.61 4.76 8.15
CA PHE A 606 -4.81 3.96 8.08
C PHE A 606 -6.05 4.71 8.62
N PRO A 607 -6.00 5.40 9.77
CA PRO A 607 -7.15 6.17 10.27
C PRO A 607 -7.59 7.27 9.29
N GLN A 608 -6.64 7.95 8.65
CA GLN A 608 -6.92 9.03 7.70
C GLN A 608 -7.53 8.51 6.40
N LEU A 609 -7.04 7.35 5.94
CA LEU A 609 -7.60 6.67 4.77
C LEU A 609 -9.04 6.25 5.04
N VAL A 610 -9.29 5.64 6.20
CA VAL A 610 -10.65 5.24 6.61
C VAL A 610 -11.56 6.46 6.75
N GLY A 611 -11.10 7.54 7.39
CA GLY A 611 -11.87 8.78 7.52
C GLY A 611 -12.26 9.38 6.17
N LYS A 612 -11.34 9.40 5.19
CA LYS A 612 -11.64 9.85 3.83
C LYS A 612 -12.61 8.94 3.08
N LEU A 613 -12.51 7.62 3.27
CA LEU A 613 -13.45 6.65 2.70
C LEU A 613 -14.85 6.81 3.29
N ALA A 614 -14.94 7.19 4.57
CA ALA A 614 -16.20 7.50 5.25
C ALA A 614 -16.82 8.81 4.75
N GLY A 615 -15.98 9.77 4.35
CA GLY A 615 -16.34 11.18 4.20
C GLY A 615 -16.23 11.92 5.54
N ASP A 616 -15.97 13.23 5.49
CA ASP A 616 -15.72 14.05 6.69
C ASP A 616 -16.86 13.99 7.71
N THR A 617 -18.10 13.83 7.25
CA THR A 617 -19.29 13.69 8.08
C THR A 617 -19.38 12.35 8.79
N ASN A 618 -18.83 11.27 8.22
CA ASN A 618 -18.92 9.93 8.79
C ASN A 618 -17.62 9.42 9.42
N ALA A 619 -16.50 10.14 9.25
CA ALA A 619 -15.22 9.75 9.84
C ALA A 619 -15.31 9.59 11.36
N GLY A 620 -16.17 10.37 12.03
CA GLY A 620 -16.44 10.24 13.46
C GLY A 620 -17.19 8.96 13.85
N PHE A 621 -17.92 8.31 12.93
CA PHE A 621 -18.60 7.03 13.21
C PHE A 621 -17.66 5.82 13.10
N LEU A 622 -16.53 5.98 12.40
CA LEU A 622 -15.57 4.91 12.14
C LEU A 622 -14.34 5.10 13.02
N GLU A 623 -14.47 4.83 14.32
CA GLU A 623 -13.31 4.77 15.22
C GLU A 623 -12.53 3.47 14.96
N VAL A 624 -11.77 3.46 13.87
CA VAL A 624 -10.89 2.36 13.52
C VAL A 624 -9.52 2.62 14.13
N LYS A 625 -9.18 1.85 15.15
CA LYS A 625 -7.86 1.87 15.77
C LYS A 625 -6.98 0.83 15.08
N SER A 626 -5.85 1.26 14.55
CA SER A 626 -4.79 0.35 14.13
C SER A 626 -3.63 0.43 15.12
N GLY A 627 -2.94 -0.69 15.32
CA GLY A 627 -1.76 -0.72 16.17
C GLY A 627 -0.70 -1.71 15.70
N LEU A 628 0.53 -1.48 16.16
CA LEU A 628 1.66 -2.36 15.94
C LEU A 628 1.72 -3.41 17.04
N GLY A 629 1.80 -4.69 16.65
CA GLY A 629 1.92 -5.80 17.59
C GLY A 629 3.35 -6.01 18.07
N ILE A 630 3.53 -6.86 19.10
CA ILE A 630 4.85 -7.17 19.68
C ILE A 630 5.81 -7.75 18.64
N GLY A 631 5.30 -8.53 17.69
CA GLY A 631 6.06 -9.13 16.60
C GLY A 631 6.74 -8.12 15.69
N PHE A 632 6.15 -6.94 15.51
CA PHE A 632 6.77 -5.83 14.78
C PHE A 632 8.14 -5.45 15.36
N TYR A 633 8.19 -5.23 16.68
CA TYR A 633 9.42 -4.82 17.36
C TYR A 633 10.45 -5.95 17.44
N ILE A 634 10.00 -7.20 17.59
CA ILE A 634 10.88 -8.38 17.53
C ILE A 634 11.53 -8.49 16.13
N LEU A 635 10.76 -8.26 15.07
CA LEU A 635 11.28 -8.30 13.71
C LEU A 635 12.24 -7.14 13.40
N ILE A 636 12.09 -5.97 14.02
CA ILE A 636 13.11 -4.89 13.96
C ILE A 636 14.44 -5.39 14.55
N ALA A 637 14.39 -5.99 15.76
CA ALA A 637 15.58 -6.54 16.39
C ALA A 637 16.22 -7.64 15.52
N TYR A 638 15.39 -8.50 14.92
CA TYR A 638 15.83 -9.49 13.93
C TYR A 638 16.56 -8.83 12.76
N SER A 639 16.01 -7.80 12.11
CA SER A 639 16.64 -7.15 10.95
C SER A 639 18.03 -6.61 11.27
N VAL A 640 18.22 -6.05 12.46
CA VAL A 640 19.54 -5.56 12.94
C VAL A 640 20.51 -6.72 13.18
N VAL A 641 20.08 -7.75 13.92
CA VAL A 641 20.93 -8.92 14.26
C VAL A 641 21.30 -9.71 13.01
N ALA A 642 20.35 -9.95 12.11
CA ALA A 642 20.56 -10.65 10.86
C ALA A 642 21.46 -9.86 9.89
N GLY A 643 21.31 -8.54 9.83
CA GLY A 643 22.23 -7.65 9.11
C GLY A 643 23.66 -7.73 9.66
N PHE A 644 23.82 -7.75 10.98
CA PHE A 644 25.13 -7.94 11.62
C PHE A 644 25.71 -9.33 11.37
N LEU A 645 24.89 -10.37 11.45
CA LEU A 645 25.28 -11.74 11.11
C LEU A 645 25.82 -11.79 9.68
N GLN A 646 25.08 -11.23 8.74
CA GLN A 646 25.49 -11.22 7.34
C GLN A 646 26.79 -10.46 7.14
N TRP A 647 26.97 -9.33 7.82
CA TRP A 647 28.23 -8.58 7.81
C TRP A 647 29.40 -9.39 8.41
N SER A 648 29.16 -10.15 9.48
CA SER A 648 30.18 -10.98 10.15
C SER A 648 30.66 -12.17 9.30
N LEU A 649 29.78 -12.69 8.44
CA LEU A 649 30.08 -13.81 7.54
C LEU A 649 30.82 -13.36 6.27
N ILE A 650 30.95 -12.05 6.02
CA ILE A 650 31.77 -11.53 4.92
C ILE A 650 33.24 -11.84 5.22
N VAL A 651 33.81 -12.75 4.43
CA VAL A 651 35.24 -13.06 4.45
C VAL A 651 36.01 -11.80 4.06
N ARG A 652 36.72 -11.18 5.02
CA ARG A 652 37.67 -10.11 4.70
C ARG A 652 38.87 -10.75 4.01
N TYR A 653 39.08 -10.36 2.77
CA TYR A 653 40.39 -10.52 2.15
C TYR A 653 41.34 -9.55 2.84
N ASP A 654 42.36 -10.09 3.51
CA ASP A 654 43.33 -9.30 4.28
C ASP A 654 44.14 -8.41 3.32
N LYS A 655 43.67 -7.18 3.13
CA LYS A 655 44.36 -6.11 2.37
C LYS A 655 45.80 -5.89 2.82
N LYS A 656 46.15 -6.27 4.04
CA LYS A 656 47.48 -6.10 4.61
C LYS A 656 48.56 -6.85 3.80
N LYS A 657 48.22 -8.00 3.21
CA LYS A 657 49.15 -8.72 2.31
C LYS A 657 49.24 -8.11 0.93
N GLN A 658 48.15 -7.54 0.41
CA GLN A 658 48.18 -6.84 -0.87
C GLN A 658 48.99 -5.55 -0.78
N LEU A 659 48.87 -4.80 0.32
CA LEU A 659 49.70 -3.64 0.61
C LEU A 659 51.16 -4.01 0.87
N LEU A 660 51.42 -5.17 1.52
CA LEU A 660 52.78 -5.69 1.65
C LEU A 660 53.36 -6.11 0.31
N ALA A 661 52.58 -6.79 -0.54
CA ALA A 661 52.99 -7.18 -1.89
C ALA A 661 53.23 -5.96 -2.79
N GLU A 662 52.36 -4.93 -2.73
CA GLU A 662 52.60 -3.65 -3.40
C GLU A 662 53.87 -2.98 -2.86
N SER A 663 54.08 -2.93 -1.54
CA SER A 663 55.29 -2.32 -0.97
C SER A 663 56.58 -3.08 -1.33
N VAL A 664 56.51 -4.40 -1.45
CA VAL A 664 57.64 -5.25 -1.87
C VAL A 664 57.90 -5.07 -3.36
N ALA A 665 56.86 -5.04 -4.19
CA ALA A 665 56.99 -4.77 -5.62
C ALA A 665 57.48 -3.33 -5.92
N GLU A 666 57.11 -2.34 -5.10
CA GLU A 666 57.66 -0.98 -5.17
C GLU A 666 59.14 -0.95 -4.76
N MET A 667 59.54 -1.72 -3.73
CA MET A 667 60.95 -1.85 -3.35
C MET A 667 61.77 -2.56 -4.42
N GLU A 668 61.27 -3.65 -5.01
CA GLU A 668 61.98 -4.38 -6.07
C GLU A 668 62.13 -3.57 -7.37
N ASN A 669 61.20 -2.66 -7.68
CA ASN A 669 61.35 -1.76 -8.84
C ASN A 669 62.22 -0.53 -8.55
N ALA A 670 62.47 -0.21 -7.28
CA ALA A 670 63.32 0.91 -6.88
C ALA A 670 64.81 0.51 -6.75
N VAL A 671 65.09 -0.79 -6.63
CA VAL A 671 66.43 -1.42 -6.67
C VAL A 671 66.78 -1.76 -8.11
#